data_AF-A0A6M8VSP4-F1
#
_entry.id   AF-A0A6M8VSP4-F1
#
_cell.length_a   1.000
_cell.length_b   1.000
_cell.length_c   1.000
_cell.angle_alpha   90.00
_cell.angle_beta   90.00
_cell.angle_gamma   90.00
#
_symmetry.space_group_name_H-M   'P 1'
#
loop_
_entity.id
_entity.type
_entity.pdbx_description
1 polymer ?
#
loop_
_entity_poly.entity_id
_entity_poly.type
_entity_poly.pdbx_seq_one_letter_code
_entity_poly.pdbx_strand_id
1 'polypeptide(L)'
;MCTEADGGDRPARRVLLVGWDGADWRHLNPLLERGEMPNLQRFLNEGVRGNIATLQPVLSPMLWTSIATGKHADRHGILGFAEPDPSGKKARPVTARSRRCKAIWNILDDAGRPSGVVNWYASHPAEPVEGFIVSDRFPVPSGALKQGEPFHGWPPAKGSVHPPDDLEPLAETRVHPMMIGVEQVREFVPGATEEDCLNDPKLRELRVLLAHCATVHNAATAYINERPWDFLGVYYDAIDRMAHAFMEYNPPRMEHVSKEDFEKYKGVMEGCYRLHDLMLGRLMKLIDDNTVVMICSDHGFYSDERRPGGTSSIKGGKPVAWHRTFGMVALWGPGIKQGEEIHGATLLDITPTLLRLMGMPVARDMDGRALVQAFEEVGEQVPMVETYENGSPHALPPEDLDDEAVNREMMRQLRDLGYVGDDDASAVEIDQYRNLGTVYLSTGRPRLAMEQFRRVLDAKPDDKGAIMSVATAHMQMGQLDACEEMLARLPEDPDLSPRAAVSRALIAERRGDLAGAIEQLEALERTGQPVAGLLGHMGRLYVRADRLEDAEGVLCARWSTSRTTLRPSTASAWSTSAPRARGGARPRQVHRAHAPPPADAPQSLPRPARRRPRALGGSTPAAWRRGCPPATPCPTRCSRRCTRSTPATPRRPRSTGSGPIRSATQPPGVAPAPGPGPRPDRQTSPWTAPRTTQSPSSAACPARAPPS
;
A
#
# COMPACT_ATOMS: atom_id res chain seq x y z
N MET A 1 36.42 1.03 3.41
CA MET A 1 36.85 2.36 2.96
C MET A 1 36.30 2.56 1.56
N CYS A 2 35.19 3.27 1.42
CA CYS A 2 34.62 3.68 0.14
C CYS A 2 34.51 5.20 0.16
N THR A 3 35.63 5.87 -0.13
CA THR A 3 35.70 7.33 -0.23
C THR A 3 35.60 7.74 -1.69
N GLU A 4 34.72 8.69 -1.98
CA GLU A 4 34.71 9.52 -3.19
C GLU A 4 34.66 8.77 -4.54
N ALA A 5 33.50 8.16 -4.81
CA ALA A 5 33.06 7.80 -6.16
C ALA A 5 31.81 8.61 -6.57
N ASP A 6 31.81 9.93 -6.31
CA ASP A 6 30.74 10.83 -6.74
C ASP A 6 30.90 11.15 -8.24
N GLY A 7 30.33 10.30 -9.10
CA GLY A 7 30.44 10.43 -10.56
C GLY A 7 30.20 9.18 -11.41
N GLY A 8 29.65 8.09 -10.85
CA GLY A 8 29.36 6.85 -11.60
C GLY A 8 27.88 6.51 -11.69
N ASP A 9 27.29 6.68 -12.89
CA ASP A 9 26.09 5.99 -13.42
C ASP A 9 24.88 5.72 -12.49
N ARG A 10 24.51 6.71 -11.64
CA ARG A 10 23.25 6.70 -10.89
C ARG A 10 22.16 7.50 -11.62
N PRO A 11 21.00 6.91 -11.95
CA PRO A 11 19.88 7.63 -12.57
C PRO A 11 19.34 8.78 -11.69
N ALA A 12 19.33 8.62 -10.36
CA ALA A 12 18.85 9.62 -9.43
C ALA A 12 19.89 9.92 -8.33
N ARG A 13 19.98 11.19 -7.91
CA ARG A 13 20.71 11.56 -6.69
C ARG A 13 19.93 11.15 -5.45
N ARG A 14 18.62 11.38 -5.48
CA ARG A 14 17.65 11.14 -4.41
C ARG A 14 16.38 10.48 -4.95
N VAL A 15 15.72 9.68 -4.11
CA VAL A 15 14.41 9.10 -4.44
C VAL A 15 13.40 9.31 -3.32
N LEU A 16 12.27 9.92 -3.66
CA LEU A 16 11.09 10.04 -2.79
C LEU A 16 10.05 9.01 -3.23
N LEU A 17 9.71 8.06 -2.35
CA LEU A 17 8.63 7.10 -2.52
C LEU A 17 7.42 7.54 -1.71
N VAL A 18 6.29 7.74 -2.38
CA VAL A 18 5.01 8.10 -1.79
C VAL A 18 4.05 6.92 -1.93
N GLY A 19 3.73 6.29 -0.81
CA GLY A 19 2.70 5.26 -0.72
C GLY A 19 1.32 5.87 -0.49
N TRP A 20 0.36 5.56 -1.35
CA TRP A 20 -1.05 5.93 -1.24
C TRP A 20 -1.89 4.64 -1.15
N ASP A 21 -2.18 4.17 0.07
CA ASP A 21 -2.88 2.89 0.29
C ASP A 21 -4.28 2.87 -0.37
N GLY A 22 -4.62 1.78 -1.06
CA GLY A 22 -5.92 1.59 -1.72
C GLY A 22 -6.25 2.54 -2.88
N ALA A 23 -5.30 3.33 -3.36
CA ALA A 23 -5.54 4.30 -4.42
C ALA A 23 -5.73 3.66 -5.82
N ASP A 24 -6.69 4.16 -6.60
CA ASP A 24 -7.09 3.55 -7.89
C ASP A 24 -7.26 4.56 -9.03
N TRP A 25 -6.72 4.24 -10.22
CA TRP A 25 -6.87 5.02 -11.44
C TRP A 25 -8.34 5.27 -11.87
N ARG A 26 -9.28 4.38 -11.53
CA ARG A 26 -10.71 4.61 -11.83
C ARG A 26 -11.36 5.69 -11.00
N HIS A 27 -10.84 5.99 -9.82
CA HIS A 27 -11.29 7.13 -9.03
C HIS A 27 -10.51 8.40 -9.41
N LEU A 28 -9.22 8.28 -9.71
CA LEU A 28 -8.39 9.40 -10.14
C LEU A 28 -8.71 9.96 -11.53
N ASN A 29 -8.96 9.11 -12.53
CA ASN A 29 -9.14 9.57 -13.92
C ASN A 29 -10.30 10.58 -14.06
N PRO A 30 -11.49 10.37 -13.47
CA PRO A 30 -12.54 11.39 -13.47
C PRO A 30 -12.12 12.73 -12.82
N LEU A 31 -11.30 12.72 -11.77
CA LEU A 31 -10.80 13.94 -11.12
C LEU A 31 -9.76 14.66 -11.99
N LEU A 32 -8.87 13.90 -12.64
CA LEU A 32 -7.89 14.40 -13.61
C LEU A 32 -8.60 15.02 -14.84
N GLU A 33 -9.60 14.34 -15.39
CA GLU A 33 -10.42 14.80 -16.53
C GLU A 33 -11.16 16.12 -16.22
N ARG A 34 -11.54 16.36 -14.95
CA ARG A 34 -12.14 17.62 -14.48
C ARG A 34 -11.11 18.69 -14.08
N GLY A 35 -9.82 18.37 -14.08
CA GLY A 35 -8.73 19.28 -13.67
C GLY A 35 -8.63 19.51 -12.16
N GLU A 36 -9.23 18.65 -11.34
CA GLU A 36 -9.31 18.78 -9.87
C GLU A 36 -8.06 18.27 -9.15
N MET A 37 -7.12 17.66 -9.88
CA MET A 37 -5.87 17.08 -9.38
C MET A 37 -4.65 17.73 -10.08
N PRO A 38 -4.42 19.05 -9.97
CA PRO A 38 -3.45 19.77 -10.79
C PRO A 38 -1.99 19.35 -10.56
N ASN A 39 -1.59 18.95 -9.35
CA ASN A 39 -0.21 18.54 -9.08
C ASN A 39 0.08 17.16 -9.67
N LEU A 40 -0.84 16.21 -9.50
CA LEU A 40 -0.78 14.89 -10.12
C LEU A 40 -0.94 14.97 -11.65
N GLN A 41 -1.81 15.84 -12.17
CA GLN A 41 -1.93 16.02 -13.62
C GLN A 41 -0.60 16.48 -14.23
N ARG A 42 0.11 17.40 -13.57
CA ARG A 42 1.47 17.80 -13.96
C ARG A 42 2.46 16.63 -13.87
N PHE A 43 2.48 15.93 -12.73
CA PHE A 43 3.33 14.75 -12.49
C PHE A 43 3.19 13.71 -13.61
N LEU A 44 1.97 13.40 -14.02
CA LEU A 44 1.67 12.39 -15.06
C LEU A 44 1.99 12.88 -16.47
N ASN A 45 1.86 14.19 -16.74
CA ASN A 45 2.23 14.78 -18.04
C ASN A 45 3.77 14.79 -18.25
N GLU A 46 4.51 15.00 -17.16
CA GLU A 46 5.98 15.09 -17.13
C GLU A 46 6.65 13.77 -16.71
N GLY A 47 5.93 12.64 -16.75
CA GLY A 47 6.38 11.35 -16.20
C GLY A 47 5.72 10.13 -16.83
N VAL A 48 5.79 8.99 -16.14
CA VAL A 48 5.16 7.72 -16.54
C VAL A 48 4.13 7.25 -15.51
N ARG A 49 3.18 6.43 -15.95
CA ARG A 49 2.14 5.84 -15.08
C ARG A 49 1.78 4.42 -15.50
N GLY A 50 1.21 3.62 -14.61
CA GLY A 50 0.66 2.31 -14.97
C GLY A 50 -0.11 1.63 -13.84
N ASN A 51 -0.74 0.51 -14.17
CA ASN A 51 -1.34 -0.38 -13.19
C ASN A 51 -0.25 -1.26 -12.56
N ILE A 52 -0.32 -1.48 -11.25
CA ILE A 52 0.54 -2.43 -10.54
C ILE A 52 -0.33 -3.55 -9.95
N ALA A 53 0.03 -4.81 -10.23
CA ALA A 53 -0.71 -5.96 -9.75
C ALA A 53 -0.43 -6.19 -8.25
N THR A 54 -1.51 -6.37 -7.47
CA THR A 54 -1.43 -6.69 -6.04
C THR A 54 -1.03 -8.15 -5.80
N LEU A 55 -0.69 -8.49 -4.55
CA LEU A 55 -0.36 -9.85 -4.13
C LEU A 55 -1.53 -10.50 -3.37
N GLN A 56 -1.38 -11.75 -2.92
CA GLN A 56 -2.41 -12.46 -2.16
C GLN A 56 -1.83 -13.05 -0.86
N PRO A 57 -2.55 -12.94 0.28
CA PRO A 57 -3.80 -12.21 0.47
C PRO A 57 -3.61 -10.68 0.40
N VAL A 58 -4.68 -9.94 0.10
CA VAL A 58 -4.66 -8.46 0.04
C VAL A 58 -4.77 -7.91 1.46
N LEU A 59 -3.64 -7.83 2.17
CA LEU A 59 -3.54 -7.30 3.54
C LEU A 59 -2.35 -6.32 3.61
N SER A 60 -2.62 -5.03 3.82
CA SER A 60 -1.63 -3.94 3.75
C SER A 60 -0.28 -4.26 4.46
N PRO A 61 -0.21 -4.77 5.70
CA PRO A 61 1.07 -5.16 6.32
C PRO A 61 1.92 -6.11 5.47
N MET A 62 1.31 -7.09 4.81
CA MET A 62 2.01 -8.03 3.94
C MET A 62 2.45 -7.34 2.64
N LEU A 63 1.56 -6.53 2.06
CA LEU A 63 1.80 -5.86 0.78
C LEU A 63 2.87 -4.77 0.89
N TRP A 64 2.82 -3.88 1.88
CA TRP A 64 3.82 -2.83 2.10
C TRP A 64 5.17 -3.37 2.57
N THR A 65 5.21 -4.53 3.21
CA THR A 65 6.48 -5.24 3.46
C THR A 65 7.03 -5.85 2.16
N SER A 66 6.17 -6.41 1.30
CA SER A 66 6.59 -6.90 -0.03
C SER A 66 7.13 -5.76 -0.91
N ILE A 67 6.48 -4.59 -0.90
CA ILE A 67 6.95 -3.36 -1.58
C ILE A 67 8.35 -2.97 -1.07
N ALA A 68 8.55 -2.96 0.25
CA ALA A 68 9.80 -2.53 0.88
C ALA A 68 10.96 -3.54 0.80
N THR A 69 10.69 -4.82 0.50
CA THR A 69 11.71 -5.89 0.46
C THR A 69 11.91 -6.51 -0.93
N GLY A 70 10.97 -6.31 -1.87
CA GLY A 70 10.99 -6.96 -3.19
C GLY A 70 10.73 -8.48 -3.14
N LYS A 71 10.18 -9.00 -2.03
CA LYS A 71 10.03 -10.43 -1.74
C LYS A 71 8.61 -10.76 -1.30
N HIS A 72 8.16 -11.98 -1.53
CA HIS A 72 6.88 -12.46 -0.98
C HIS A 72 6.92 -12.68 0.54
N ALA A 73 5.73 -12.74 1.14
CA ALA A 73 5.56 -12.85 2.59
C ALA A 73 6.06 -14.16 3.23
N ASP A 74 6.18 -15.25 2.47
CA ASP A 74 6.85 -16.46 2.95
C ASP A 74 8.36 -16.25 3.21
N ARG A 75 8.98 -15.27 2.54
CA ARG A 75 10.37 -14.84 2.82
C ARG A 75 10.42 -13.77 3.91
N HIS A 76 9.67 -12.67 3.75
CA HIS A 76 9.81 -11.53 4.66
C HIS A 76 9.16 -11.73 6.03
N GLY A 77 8.34 -12.76 6.26
CA GLY A 77 7.88 -13.20 7.59
C GLY A 77 6.68 -12.43 8.18
N ILE A 78 6.39 -11.23 7.72
CA ILE A 78 5.16 -10.48 8.01
C ILE A 78 3.95 -11.19 7.36
N LEU A 79 3.05 -11.75 8.17
CA LEU A 79 1.94 -12.63 7.72
C LEU A 79 0.52 -12.13 8.08
N GLY A 80 0.37 -10.86 8.45
CA GLY A 80 -0.93 -10.25 8.75
C GLY A 80 -0.81 -8.99 9.60
N PHE A 81 -1.94 -8.53 10.13
CA PHE A 81 -2.04 -7.36 11.02
C PHE A 81 -1.52 -7.60 12.44
N ALA A 82 -1.50 -8.85 12.89
CA ALA A 82 -1.11 -9.24 14.23
C ALA A 82 -0.16 -10.45 14.24
N GLU A 83 0.52 -10.62 15.36
CA GLU A 83 1.44 -11.71 15.67
C GLU A 83 1.30 -12.14 17.14
N PRO A 84 1.65 -13.40 17.47
CA PRO A 84 1.89 -13.77 18.86
C PRO A 84 2.96 -12.87 19.49
N ASP A 85 2.77 -12.47 20.74
CA ASP A 85 3.78 -11.77 21.53
C ASP A 85 4.99 -12.69 21.81
N PRO A 86 6.14 -12.17 22.26
CA PRO A 86 7.32 -12.99 22.55
C PRO A 86 7.09 -14.09 23.61
N SER A 87 6.06 -13.98 24.45
CA SER A 87 5.68 -15.04 25.40
C SER A 87 4.78 -16.14 24.80
N GLY A 88 4.24 -15.93 23.59
CA GLY A 88 3.31 -16.83 22.90
C GLY A 88 1.92 -16.93 23.54
N LYS A 89 1.51 -15.95 24.35
CA LYS A 89 0.29 -15.99 25.18
C LYS A 89 -0.74 -14.92 24.82
N LYS A 90 -0.34 -13.87 24.11
CA LYS A 90 -1.20 -12.79 23.65
C LYS A 90 -0.98 -12.53 22.17
N ALA A 91 -1.97 -11.96 21.50
CA ALA A 91 -1.76 -11.23 20.27
C ALA A 91 -1.15 -9.84 20.55
N ARG A 92 -0.30 -9.37 19.63
CA ARG A 92 0.09 -7.96 19.50
C ARG A 92 0.04 -7.53 18.02
N PRO A 93 0.01 -6.23 17.70
CA PRO A 93 0.14 -5.76 16.33
C PRO A 93 1.49 -6.19 15.76
N VAL A 94 1.55 -6.43 14.45
CA VAL A 94 2.80 -6.82 13.78
C VAL A 94 3.90 -5.75 13.91
N THR A 95 5.15 -6.18 14.05
CA THR A 95 6.31 -5.30 14.30
C THR A 95 7.45 -5.53 13.31
N ALA A 96 8.37 -4.56 13.22
CA ALA A 96 9.61 -4.68 12.44
C ALA A 96 10.45 -5.91 12.88
N ARG A 97 10.34 -6.31 14.15
CA ARG A 97 11.06 -7.47 14.73
C ARG A 97 10.71 -8.81 14.05
N SER A 98 9.53 -8.91 13.45
CA SER A 98 9.08 -10.11 12.74
C SER A 98 9.46 -10.13 11.26
N ARG A 99 10.03 -9.04 10.75
CA ARG A 99 10.53 -8.96 9.37
C ARG A 99 11.83 -9.77 9.29
N ARG A 100 11.91 -10.70 8.33
CA ARG A 100 13.07 -11.61 8.17
C ARG A 100 14.02 -11.22 7.04
N CYS A 101 13.68 -10.15 6.31
CA CYS A 101 14.46 -9.64 5.19
C CYS A 101 14.77 -8.16 5.40
N LYS A 102 15.91 -7.72 4.87
CA LYS A 102 16.24 -6.29 4.81
C LYS A 102 15.25 -5.54 3.92
N ALA A 103 14.71 -4.46 4.45
CA ALA A 103 13.96 -3.48 3.67
C ALA A 103 14.92 -2.55 2.92
N ILE A 104 14.42 -1.83 1.92
CA ILE A 104 15.21 -0.90 1.09
C ILE A 104 16.03 0.10 1.92
N TRP A 105 15.48 0.61 3.03
CA TRP A 105 16.22 1.49 3.93
C TRP A 105 17.40 0.81 4.62
N ASN A 106 17.27 -0.47 5.04
CA ASN A 106 18.41 -1.23 5.59
C ASN A 106 19.49 -1.48 4.53
N ILE A 107 19.09 -1.81 3.29
CA ILE A 107 20.01 -2.09 2.18
C ILE A 107 20.84 -0.84 1.81
N LEU A 108 20.20 0.33 1.87
CA LEU A 108 20.86 1.62 1.65
C LEU A 108 21.73 2.02 2.84
N ASP A 109 21.27 1.76 4.07
CA ASP A 109 22.03 2.02 5.30
C ASP A 109 23.34 1.20 5.38
N ASP A 110 23.28 -0.10 5.06
CA ASP A 110 24.47 -0.97 4.90
C ASP A 110 25.49 -0.40 3.90
N ALA A 111 25.02 0.36 2.91
CA ALA A 111 25.83 1.02 1.89
C ALA A 111 26.29 2.44 2.28
N GLY A 112 26.01 2.89 3.52
CA GLY A 112 26.35 4.21 4.03
C GLY A 112 25.48 5.33 3.43
N ARG A 113 24.22 5.03 3.07
CA ARG A 113 23.31 5.98 2.42
C ARG A 113 22.10 6.28 3.30
N PRO A 114 21.97 7.53 3.80
CA PRO A 114 20.95 7.85 4.79
C PRO A 114 19.54 7.68 4.20
N SER A 115 18.68 6.99 4.94
CA SER A 115 17.31 6.72 4.54
C SER A 115 16.32 7.35 5.53
N GLY A 116 15.34 8.06 5.01
CA GLY A 116 14.17 8.54 5.74
C GLY A 116 12.99 7.59 5.54
N VAL A 117 12.27 7.25 6.61
CA VAL A 117 11.03 6.45 6.53
C VAL A 117 9.97 7.07 7.42
N VAL A 118 8.75 7.25 6.92
CA VAL A 118 7.64 7.84 7.68
C VAL A 118 6.37 6.99 7.54
N ASN A 119 5.83 6.60 8.69
CA ASN A 119 4.60 5.83 8.90
C ASN A 119 4.55 4.43 8.27
N TRP A 120 5.66 3.93 7.71
CA TRP A 120 5.66 2.68 6.93
C TRP A 120 5.15 1.48 7.74
N TYR A 121 4.33 0.63 7.14
CA TYR A 121 3.69 -0.47 7.85
C TYR A 121 4.72 -1.41 8.50
N ALA A 122 4.50 -1.79 9.77
CA ALA A 122 5.40 -2.65 10.54
C ALA A 122 6.85 -2.11 10.62
N SER A 123 7.00 -0.79 10.78
CA SER A 123 8.31 -0.12 10.99
C SER A 123 8.57 0.23 12.45
N HIS A 124 7.68 -0.14 13.38
CA HIS A 124 7.91 -0.06 14.82
C HIS A 124 8.60 -1.32 15.39
N PRO A 125 9.58 -1.18 16.30
CA PRO A 125 10.23 0.06 16.72
C PRO A 125 11.08 0.66 15.61
N ALA A 126 11.21 1.99 15.61
CA ALA A 126 12.00 2.74 14.63
C ALA A 126 13.44 2.23 14.59
N GLU A 127 13.82 1.62 13.47
CA GLU A 127 15.14 1.00 13.29
C GLU A 127 16.24 2.07 13.23
N PRO A 128 17.41 1.84 13.87
CA PRO A 128 18.55 2.75 13.74
C PRO A 128 19.12 2.72 12.33
N VAL A 129 19.18 3.89 11.70
CA VAL A 129 19.76 4.17 10.38
C VAL A 129 20.50 5.51 10.41
N GLU A 130 21.39 5.78 9.46
CA GLU A 130 22.11 7.06 9.30
C GLU A 130 21.17 8.25 8.96
N GLY A 131 19.95 7.97 8.49
CA GLY A 131 18.90 8.96 8.23
C GLY A 131 17.93 9.13 9.40
N PHE A 132 16.66 8.78 9.20
CA PHE A 132 15.62 8.88 10.23
C PHE A 132 14.48 7.88 9.98
N ILE A 133 13.80 7.45 11.04
CA ILE A 133 12.55 6.67 10.94
C ILE A 133 11.50 7.26 11.88
N VAL A 134 10.31 7.49 11.37
CA VAL A 134 9.08 7.81 12.12
C VAL A 134 8.12 6.65 11.89
N SER A 135 7.88 5.81 12.90
CA SER A 135 7.21 4.53 12.71
C SER A 135 5.69 4.64 12.57
N ASP A 136 5.06 3.54 12.17
CA ASP A 136 3.60 3.33 12.16
C ASP A 136 2.93 3.35 13.57
N ARG A 137 3.69 3.64 14.63
CA ARG A 137 3.15 3.92 15.99
C ARG A 137 3.22 5.40 16.36
N PHE A 138 3.94 6.24 15.64
CA PHE A 138 4.04 7.67 15.92
C PHE A 138 2.69 8.42 15.84
N PRO A 139 1.87 8.26 14.78
CA PRO A 139 0.59 8.96 14.69
C PRO A 139 -0.51 8.34 15.57
N VAL A 140 -0.29 7.16 16.16
CA VAL A 140 -1.26 6.46 17.01
C VAL A 140 -1.20 7.03 18.45
N PRO A 141 -2.35 7.34 19.07
CA PRO A 141 -2.39 7.72 20.48
C PRO A 141 -2.18 6.50 21.40
N SER A 142 -1.46 6.66 22.51
CA SER A 142 -1.32 5.63 23.54
C SER A 142 -2.44 5.66 24.61
N GLY A 143 -3.51 6.43 24.38
CA GLY A 143 -4.53 6.73 25.37
C GLY A 143 -5.88 7.04 24.73
N ALA A 144 -6.96 6.84 25.51
CA ALA A 144 -8.31 7.05 25.04
C ALA A 144 -8.60 8.55 24.78
N LEU A 145 -9.29 8.85 23.68
CA LEU A 145 -9.85 10.17 23.39
C LEU A 145 -10.91 10.53 24.45
N LYS A 146 -10.50 11.22 25.51
CA LYS A 146 -11.42 11.79 26.49
C LYS A 146 -12.09 13.03 25.93
N GLN A 147 -13.42 13.08 26.02
CA GLN A 147 -14.20 14.23 25.60
C GLN A 147 -13.96 15.42 26.56
N GLY A 148 -13.55 16.57 26.02
CA GLY A 148 -13.41 17.83 26.78
C GLY A 148 -12.05 18.09 27.44
N GLU A 149 -11.07 17.19 27.37
CA GLU A 149 -9.69 17.44 27.83
C GLU A 149 -8.77 17.74 26.63
N PRO A 150 -8.15 18.93 26.52
CA PRO A 150 -7.06 19.16 25.57
C PRO A 150 -5.80 18.40 26.02
N PHE A 151 -5.24 17.57 25.13
CA PHE A 151 -3.89 16.98 25.18
C PHE A 151 -3.50 16.06 26.35
N HIS A 152 -4.24 16.01 27.46
CA HIS A 152 -3.93 15.09 28.56
C HIS A 152 -4.23 13.62 28.18
N GLY A 153 -3.17 12.88 27.85
CA GLY A 153 -3.23 11.43 27.55
C GLY A 153 -2.72 11.03 26.17
N TRP A 154 -2.08 11.92 25.41
CA TRP A 154 -1.58 11.62 24.07
C TRP A 154 -0.05 11.83 23.87
N PRO A 155 0.81 11.13 24.63
CA PRO A 155 2.23 11.05 24.28
C PRO A 155 2.43 10.29 22.94
N PRO A 156 3.58 10.46 22.27
CA PRO A 156 4.01 9.57 21.19
C PRO A 156 4.48 8.23 21.77
N ALA A 157 4.35 7.16 20.99
CA ALA A 157 4.85 5.85 21.41
C ALA A 157 6.38 5.89 21.58
N LYS A 158 6.91 5.31 22.66
CA LYS A 158 8.37 5.20 22.87
C LYS A 158 9.00 4.39 21.75
N GLY A 159 10.16 4.80 21.26
CA GLY A 159 10.83 4.12 20.14
C GLY A 159 10.09 4.24 18.79
N SER A 160 9.12 5.15 18.66
CA SER A 160 8.48 5.44 17.37
C SER A 160 9.26 6.44 16.50
N VAL A 161 10.36 7.00 17.00
CA VAL A 161 11.24 7.92 16.27
C VAL A 161 12.69 7.50 16.44
N HIS A 162 13.44 7.50 15.34
CA HIS A 162 14.90 7.44 15.28
C HIS A 162 15.42 8.64 14.48
N PRO A 163 16.40 9.42 14.97
CA PRO A 163 17.09 9.25 16.27
C PRO A 163 16.17 9.52 17.47
N PRO A 164 16.33 8.81 18.61
CA PRO A 164 15.41 8.92 19.75
C PRO A 164 15.29 10.32 20.35
N ASP A 165 16.35 11.13 20.28
CA ASP A 165 16.39 12.51 20.78
C ASP A 165 15.39 13.44 20.06
N ASP A 166 14.92 13.05 18.87
CA ASP A 166 13.93 13.84 18.12
C ASP A 166 12.48 13.54 18.52
N LEU A 167 12.22 12.54 19.37
CA LEU A 167 10.86 12.13 19.73
C LEU A 167 10.05 13.28 20.35
N GLU A 168 10.67 14.09 21.22
CA GLU A 168 10.04 15.25 21.86
C GLU A 168 9.76 16.40 20.87
N PRO A 169 10.75 16.95 20.13
CA PRO A 169 10.47 18.04 19.18
C PRO A 169 9.56 17.61 18.02
N LEU A 170 9.67 16.37 17.52
CA LEU A 170 8.77 15.89 16.47
C LEU A 170 7.33 15.75 16.98
N ALA A 171 7.11 15.49 18.29
CA ALA A 171 5.75 15.35 18.84
C ALA A 171 4.88 16.59 18.63
N GLU A 172 5.48 17.78 18.50
CA GLU A 172 4.77 19.04 18.18
C GLU A 172 4.10 19.02 16.80
N THR A 173 4.53 18.15 15.88
CA THR A 173 3.95 18.00 14.53
C THR A 173 2.62 17.22 14.52
N ARG A 174 2.26 16.56 15.62
CA ARG A 174 1.12 15.64 15.72
C ARG A 174 -0.20 16.39 15.84
N VAL A 175 -1.22 15.90 15.14
CA VAL A 175 -2.54 16.54 15.05
C VAL A 175 -3.58 15.75 15.82
N HIS A 176 -4.35 16.45 16.66
CA HIS A 176 -5.47 15.91 17.44
C HIS A 176 -6.78 16.03 16.62
N PRO A 177 -7.77 15.11 16.67
CA PRO A 177 -9.03 15.22 15.90
C PRO A 177 -9.83 16.46 16.30
N MET A 178 -9.70 16.90 17.55
CA MET A 178 -10.29 18.17 18.04
C MET A 178 -9.54 19.43 17.57
N MET A 179 -8.38 19.30 16.92
CA MET A 179 -7.78 20.40 16.13
C MET A 179 -8.28 20.44 14.68
N ILE A 180 -8.98 19.39 14.22
CA ILE A 180 -9.70 19.41 12.93
C ILE A 180 -11.03 20.13 13.13
N GLY A 181 -11.02 21.45 12.93
CA GLY A 181 -12.20 22.30 13.01
C GLY A 181 -13.27 21.91 11.99
N VAL A 182 -14.51 22.36 12.22
CA VAL A 182 -15.64 22.09 11.32
C VAL A 182 -15.40 22.58 9.89
N GLU A 183 -14.65 23.68 9.69
CA GLU A 183 -14.34 24.18 8.34
C GLU A 183 -13.52 23.17 7.52
N GLN A 184 -12.53 22.50 8.14
CA GLN A 184 -11.79 21.42 7.47
C GLN A 184 -12.68 20.22 7.14
N VAL A 185 -13.71 19.94 7.95
CA VAL A 185 -14.69 18.88 7.66
C VAL A 185 -15.62 19.26 6.51
N ARG A 186 -15.98 20.56 6.36
CA ARG A 186 -16.87 21.06 5.31
C ARG A 186 -16.33 20.91 3.89
N GLU A 187 -15.01 20.86 3.71
CA GLU A 187 -14.37 20.56 2.42
C GLU A 187 -14.69 19.14 1.89
N PHE A 188 -15.13 18.24 2.79
CA PHE A 188 -15.51 16.85 2.52
C PHE A 188 -17.02 16.63 2.64
N VAL A 189 -17.67 17.27 3.64
CA VAL A 189 -19.11 17.19 3.92
C VAL A 189 -19.68 18.62 4.01
N PRO A 190 -20.08 19.22 2.87
CA PRO A 190 -20.64 20.56 2.84
C PRO A 190 -21.87 20.69 3.73
N GLY A 191 -21.89 21.71 4.59
CA GLY A 191 -22.98 21.96 5.53
C GLY A 191 -22.81 21.33 6.92
N ALA A 192 -21.76 20.53 7.17
CA ALA A 192 -21.48 19.99 8.50
C ALA A 192 -21.40 21.10 9.57
N THR A 193 -21.95 20.84 10.75
CA THR A 193 -21.84 21.70 11.95
C THR A 193 -20.88 21.11 12.97
N GLU A 194 -20.48 21.92 13.95
CA GLU A 194 -19.65 21.43 15.07
C GLU A 194 -20.41 20.40 15.91
N GLU A 195 -21.73 20.54 16.03
CA GLU A 195 -22.61 19.57 16.70
C GLU A 195 -22.64 18.23 15.96
N ASP A 196 -22.78 18.24 14.62
CA ASP A 196 -22.66 17.02 13.82
C ASP A 196 -21.30 16.36 14.04
N CYS A 197 -20.21 17.13 14.01
CA CYS A 197 -18.86 16.59 14.16
C CYS A 197 -18.52 16.06 15.57
N LEU A 198 -19.42 16.24 16.56
CA LEU A 198 -19.33 15.68 17.92
C LEU A 198 -20.29 14.50 18.14
N ASN A 199 -21.43 14.49 17.45
CA ASN A 199 -22.51 13.52 17.66
C ASN A 199 -22.58 12.43 16.58
N ASP A 200 -22.17 12.74 15.35
CA ASP A 200 -22.16 11.82 14.21
C ASP A 200 -20.91 10.91 14.22
N PRO A 201 -21.07 9.57 14.30
CA PRO A 201 -19.94 8.65 14.32
C PRO A 201 -19.03 8.74 13.08
N LYS A 202 -19.60 8.94 11.89
CA LYS A 202 -18.83 9.02 10.63
C LYS A 202 -18.04 10.34 10.56
N LEU A 203 -18.61 11.47 10.99
CA LEU A 203 -17.85 12.72 11.03
C LEU A 203 -16.74 12.72 12.08
N ARG A 204 -16.95 12.04 13.22
CA ARG A 204 -15.89 11.77 14.19
C ARG A 204 -14.78 10.90 13.62
N GLU A 205 -15.13 9.85 12.89
CA GLU A 205 -14.18 8.99 12.18
C GLU A 205 -13.38 9.81 11.14
N LEU A 206 -14.05 10.63 10.33
CA LEU A 206 -13.40 11.53 9.38
C LEU A 206 -12.41 12.50 10.05
N ARG A 207 -12.77 13.09 11.20
CA ARG A 207 -11.83 13.92 12.00
C ARG A 207 -10.59 13.13 12.46
N VAL A 208 -10.74 11.87 12.85
CA VAL A 208 -9.62 10.99 13.23
C VAL A 208 -8.72 10.68 12.03
N LEU A 209 -9.31 10.33 10.88
CA LEU A 209 -8.57 10.03 9.66
C LEU A 209 -7.82 11.26 9.11
N LEU A 210 -8.44 12.45 9.15
CA LEU A 210 -7.79 13.71 8.77
C LEU A 210 -6.62 14.07 9.71
N ALA A 211 -6.79 13.90 11.01
CA ALA A 211 -5.74 14.15 12.00
C ALA A 211 -4.56 13.17 11.86
N HIS A 212 -4.83 11.89 11.55
CA HIS A 212 -3.83 10.89 11.24
C HIS A 212 -3.01 11.29 10.00
N CYS A 213 -3.71 11.55 8.89
CA CYS A 213 -3.11 11.97 7.61
C CYS A 213 -2.24 13.23 7.76
N ALA A 214 -2.75 14.25 8.49
CA ALA A 214 -2.02 15.48 8.75
C ALA A 214 -0.76 15.24 9.60
N THR A 215 -0.82 14.37 10.62
CA THR A 215 0.34 14.00 11.43
C THR A 215 1.45 13.38 10.59
N VAL A 216 1.10 12.42 9.72
CA VAL A 216 2.05 11.78 8.80
C VAL A 216 2.68 12.79 7.84
N HIS A 217 1.87 13.68 7.26
CA HIS A 217 2.36 14.73 6.35
C HIS A 217 3.26 15.75 7.05
N ASN A 218 2.91 16.18 8.26
CA ASN A 218 3.70 17.14 9.04
C ASN A 218 5.07 16.54 9.41
N ALA A 219 5.11 15.28 9.88
CA ALA A 219 6.37 14.60 10.20
C ALA A 219 7.28 14.46 8.96
N ALA A 220 6.72 14.06 7.82
CA ALA A 220 7.47 13.96 6.57
C ALA A 220 8.00 15.32 6.09
N THR A 221 7.18 16.39 6.17
CA THR A 221 7.56 17.72 5.67
C THR A 221 8.44 18.52 6.62
N ALA A 222 8.50 18.17 7.91
CA ALA A 222 9.53 18.67 8.83
C ALA A 222 10.91 18.11 8.46
N TYR A 223 11.05 16.79 8.42
CA TYR A 223 12.35 16.16 8.23
C TYR A 223 12.94 16.24 6.83
N ILE A 224 12.14 16.41 5.77
CA ILE A 224 12.66 16.44 4.38
C ILE A 224 13.76 17.49 4.13
N ASN A 225 13.80 18.57 4.94
CA ASN A 225 14.84 19.61 4.89
C ASN A 225 15.77 19.63 6.10
N GLU A 226 15.41 18.98 7.22
CA GLU A 226 16.14 19.06 8.49
C GLU A 226 17.07 17.86 8.72
N ARG A 227 16.76 16.70 8.12
CA ARG A 227 17.53 15.46 8.27
C ARG A 227 18.16 15.03 6.94
N PRO A 228 19.35 14.40 6.96
CA PRO A 228 19.98 13.88 5.74
C PRO A 228 19.18 12.69 5.22
N TRP A 229 18.97 12.67 3.90
CA TRP A 229 18.38 11.52 3.20
C TRP A 229 18.81 11.49 1.73
N ASP A 230 18.97 10.25 1.26
CA ASP A 230 19.19 9.82 -0.11
C ASP A 230 17.93 9.10 -0.62
N PHE A 231 17.29 8.28 0.23
CA PHE A 231 15.94 7.74 0.02
C PHE A 231 14.98 8.29 1.08
N LEU A 232 13.75 8.62 0.69
CA LEU A 232 12.66 8.95 1.63
C LEU A 232 11.41 8.16 1.25
N GLY A 233 10.94 7.26 2.11
CA GLY A 233 9.65 6.58 1.98
C GLY A 233 8.59 7.19 2.91
N VAL A 234 7.44 7.59 2.38
CA VAL A 234 6.30 8.11 3.15
C VAL A 234 5.05 7.33 2.79
N TYR A 235 4.42 6.69 3.77
CA TYR A 235 3.21 5.89 3.57
C TYR A 235 1.96 6.59 4.15
N TYR A 236 0.95 6.79 3.31
CA TYR A 236 -0.35 7.35 3.68
C TYR A 236 -1.43 6.26 3.61
N ASP A 237 -2.02 5.94 4.76
CA ASP A 237 -3.13 4.98 4.94
C ASP A 237 -4.52 5.59 4.69
N ALA A 238 -4.58 6.90 4.45
CA ALA A 238 -5.81 7.68 4.52
C ALA A 238 -6.80 7.41 3.37
N ILE A 239 -6.33 7.04 2.16
CA ILE A 239 -7.22 6.72 1.03
C ILE A 239 -7.98 5.42 1.29
N ASP A 240 -7.30 4.30 1.60
CA ASP A 240 -7.95 3.04 1.95
C ASP A 240 -8.89 3.16 3.17
N ARG A 241 -8.42 3.78 4.26
CA ARG A 241 -9.26 3.91 5.47
C ARG A 241 -10.48 4.78 5.25
N MET A 242 -10.36 5.87 4.48
CA MET A 242 -11.55 6.64 4.07
C MET A 242 -12.41 5.86 3.07
N ALA A 243 -11.83 5.04 2.19
CA ALA A 243 -12.59 4.19 1.27
C ALA A 243 -13.43 3.14 2.03
N HIS A 244 -12.86 2.51 3.05
CA HIS A 244 -13.63 1.66 3.94
C HIS A 244 -14.76 2.43 4.65
N ALA A 245 -14.46 3.60 5.21
CA ALA A 245 -15.47 4.40 5.91
C ALA A 245 -16.53 5.04 4.99
N PHE A 246 -16.25 5.30 3.70
CA PHE A 246 -17.08 6.17 2.86
C PHE A 246 -17.32 5.74 1.39
N MET A 247 -16.65 4.71 0.85
CA MET A 247 -16.80 4.34 -0.57
C MET A 247 -18.21 3.81 -0.91
N GLU A 248 -18.95 3.29 0.07
CA GLU A 248 -20.38 2.97 -0.09
C GLU A 248 -21.24 4.19 -0.50
N TYR A 249 -20.89 5.39 -0.03
CA TYR A 249 -21.58 6.64 -0.39
C TYR A 249 -21.07 7.27 -1.69
N ASN A 250 -19.96 6.79 -2.27
CA ASN A 250 -19.42 7.31 -3.52
C ASN A 250 -20.45 7.20 -4.67
N PRO A 251 -20.59 8.18 -5.57
CA PRO A 251 -21.47 8.07 -6.73
C PRO A 251 -21.09 6.87 -7.64
N PRO A 252 -22.06 6.13 -8.21
CA PRO A 252 -23.52 6.28 -8.06
C PRO A 252 -24.06 5.78 -6.70
N ARG A 253 -25.23 6.24 -6.26
CA ARG A 253 -25.83 5.78 -4.99
C ARG A 253 -26.15 4.27 -5.04
N MET A 254 -25.66 3.51 -4.06
CA MET A 254 -26.01 2.09 -3.90
C MET A 254 -27.41 1.93 -3.30
N GLU A 255 -28.11 0.85 -3.64
CA GLU A 255 -29.53 0.65 -3.28
C GLU A 255 -29.82 0.78 -1.78
N HIS A 256 -28.98 0.12 -0.95
CA HIS A 256 -29.10 0.06 0.50
C HIS A 256 -28.69 1.36 1.23
N VAL A 257 -28.04 2.31 0.54
CA VAL A 257 -27.58 3.58 1.12
C VAL A 257 -28.73 4.58 1.06
N SER A 258 -29.08 5.20 2.19
CA SER A 258 -30.18 6.16 2.23
C SER A 258 -29.89 7.38 1.32
N LYS A 259 -30.94 8.08 0.87
CA LYS A 259 -30.74 9.31 0.07
C LYS A 259 -30.05 10.38 0.91
N GLU A 260 -30.33 10.47 2.20
CA GLU A 260 -29.77 11.46 3.11
C GLU A 260 -28.27 11.25 3.31
N ASP A 261 -27.86 10.02 3.67
CA ASP A 261 -26.45 9.66 3.84
C ASP A 261 -25.65 9.82 2.53
N PHE A 262 -26.26 9.44 1.39
CA PHE A 262 -25.64 9.64 0.09
C PHE A 262 -25.37 11.12 -0.20
N GLU A 263 -26.39 11.98 -0.07
CA GLU A 263 -26.22 13.42 -0.33
C GLU A 263 -25.20 14.07 0.62
N LYS A 264 -25.12 13.58 1.87
CA LYS A 264 -24.18 14.05 2.90
C LYS A 264 -22.74 13.60 2.64
N TYR A 265 -22.49 12.32 2.33
CA TYR A 265 -21.14 11.74 2.32
C TYR A 265 -20.52 11.50 0.94
N LYS A 266 -21.27 11.63 -0.17
CA LYS A 266 -20.78 11.37 -1.54
C LYS A 266 -19.49 12.12 -1.93
N GLY A 267 -19.21 13.27 -1.33
CA GLY A 267 -18.03 14.10 -1.62
C GLY A 267 -16.76 13.70 -0.87
N VAL A 268 -16.83 12.81 0.13
CA VAL A 268 -15.70 12.52 1.03
C VAL A 268 -14.52 11.90 0.29
N MET A 269 -14.77 10.94 -0.61
CA MET A 269 -13.69 10.28 -1.37
C MET A 269 -13.00 11.24 -2.33
N GLU A 270 -13.75 12.02 -3.11
CA GLU A 270 -13.18 13.04 -4.00
C GLU A 270 -12.42 14.13 -3.20
N GLY A 271 -12.87 14.46 -1.98
CA GLY A 271 -12.11 15.29 -1.03
C GLY A 271 -10.78 14.67 -0.60
N CYS A 272 -10.77 13.36 -0.31
CA CYS A 272 -9.55 12.64 0.10
C CYS A 272 -8.47 12.66 -0.99
N TYR A 273 -8.84 12.37 -2.24
CA TYR A 273 -7.89 12.44 -3.35
C TYR A 273 -7.39 13.87 -3.60
N ARG A 274 -8.26 14.89 -3.56
CA ARG A 274 -7.85 16.30 -3.66
C ARG A 274 -6.88 16.72 -2.55
N LEU A 275 -7.07 16.24 -1.31
CA LEU A 275 -6.11 16.44 -0.22
C LEU A 275 -4.74 15.82 -0.54
N HIS A 276 -4.70 14.61 -1.12
CA HIS A 276 -3.45 13.95 -1.50
C HIS A 276 -2.73 14.68 -2.66
N ASP A 277 -3.47 15.30 -3.59
CA ASP A 277 -2.89 16.18 -4.62
C ASP A 277 -2.17 17.40 -4.00
N LEU A 278 -2.80 18.05 -3.02
CA LEU A 278 -2.22 19.19 -2.30
C LEU A 278 -0.97 18.78 -1.52
N MET A 279 -0.99 17.61 -0.86
CA MET A 279 0.17 17.04 -0.16
C MET A 279 1.31 16.69 -1.12
N LEU A 280 1.01 16.08 -2.28
CA LEU A 280 1.98 15.84 -3.34
C LEU A 280 2.61 17.15 -3.82
N GLY A 281 1.78 18.16 -4.10
CA GLY A 281 2.23 19.49 -4.48
C GLY A 281 3.07 20.20 -3.41
N ARG A 282 2.92 19.85 -2.12
CA ARG A 282 3.80 20.31 -1.04
C ARG A 282 5.14 19.56 -1.03
N LEU A 283 5.12 18.23 -1.16
CA LEU A 283 6.35 17.41 -1.22
C LEU A 283 7.21 17.78 -2.44
N MET A 284 6.61 17.94 -3.62
CA MET A 284 7.31 18.35 -4.85
C MET A 284 7.94 19.75 -4.76
N LYS A 285 7.49 20.62 -3.84
CA LYS A 285 8.08 21.94 -3.59
C LYS A 285 9.22 21.92 -2.56
N LEU A 286 9.46 20.79 -1.90
CA LEU A 286 10.47 20.62 -0.85
C LEU A 286 11.67 19.78 -1.30
N ILE A 287 11.53 19.02 -2.39
CA ILE A 287 12.62 18.28 -3.03
C ILE A 287 13.42 19.17 -4.01
N ASP A 288 14.59 18.69 -4.42
CA ASP A 288 15.44 19.30 -5.44
C ASP A 288 15.21 18.70 -6.84
N ASP A 289 15.65 19.42 -7.88
CA ASP A 289 15.51 18.99 -9.29
C ASP A 289 16.27 17.69 -9.63
N ASN A 290 17.09 17.14 -8.72
CA ASN A 290 17.83 15.89 -8.88
C ASN A 290 17.15 14.71 -8.15
N THR A 291 15.92 14.90 -7.68
CA THR A 291 15.12 13.91 -6.97
C THR A 291 14.10 13.26 -7.91
N VAL A 292 14.12 11.94 -8.00
CA VAL A 292 13.03 11.16 -8.63
C VAL A 292 11.92 10.94 -7.60
N VAL A 293 10.67 11.12 -8.00
CA VAL A 293 9.50 10.81 -7.18
C VAL A 293 8.79 9.60 -7.77
N MET A 294 8.49 8.61 -6.93
CA MET A 294 7.65 7.47 -7.27
C MET A 294 6.39 7.51 -6.39
N ILE A 295 5.21 7.42 -7.00
CA ILE A 295 3.94 7.17 -6.30
C ILE A 295 3.59 5.70 -6.52
N CYS A 296 3.17 4.99 -5.47
CA CYS A 296 2.64 3.64 -5.59
C CYS A 296 1.42 3.40 -4.67
N SER A 297 0.57 2.47 -5.08
CA SER A 297 -0.47 1.87 -4.24
C SER A 297 -0.38 0.35 -4.33
N ASP A 298 -0.61 -0.32 -3.22
CA ASP A 298 -0.57 -1.77 -3.06
C ASP A 298 -1.79 -2.49 -3.65
N HIS A 299 -2.96 -1.85 -3.61
CA HIS A 299 -4.16 -2.29 -4.31
C HIS A 299 -5.03 -1.08 -4.72
N GLY A 300 -6.14 -1.36 -5.40
CA GLY A 300 -7.16 -0.36 -5.71
C GLY A 300 -8.41 -0.59 -4.87
N PHE A 301 -9.48 0.15 -5.19
CA PHE A 301 -10.79 0.03 -4.53
C PHE A 301 -11.89 0.08 -5.58
N TYR A 302 -12.97 -0.70 -5.42
CA TYR A 302 -14.14 -0.57 -6.28
C TYR A 302 -14.88 0.72 -5.92
N SER A 303 -14.98 1.63 -6.90
CA SER A 303 -15.64 2.94 -6.75
C SER A 303 -16.88 3.13 -7.63
N ASP A 304 -17.07 2.26 -8.63
CA ASP A 304 -18.13 2.34 -9.64
C ASP A 304 -19.28 1.34 -9.37
N GLU A 305 -20.09 1.02 -10.39
CA GLU A 305 -21.20 0.07 -10.31
C GLU A 305 -20.78 -1.36 -9.94
N ARG A 306 -19.48 -1.69 -10.01
CA ARG A 306 -18.95 -3.03 -9.71
C ARG A 306 -18.56 -3.18 -8.23
N ARG A 307 -18.93 -2.23 -7.37
CA ARG A 307 -18.83 -2.38 -5.91
C ARG A 307 -19.60 -3.62 -5.46
N PRO A 308 -19.05 -4.45 -4.55
CA PRO A 308 -19.76 -5.60 -4.03
C PRO A 308 -20.98 -5.15 -3.20
N GLY A 309 -21.96 -6.04 -3.05
CA GLY A 309 -23.11 -5.79 -2.18
C GLY A 309 -22.73 -5.76 -0.69
N GLY A 310 -23.53 -5.04 0.11
CA GLY A 310 -23.24 -4.76 1.53
C GLY A 310 -22.49 -3.44 1.71
N THR A 311 -21.91 -3.24 2.90
CA THR A 311 -21.18 -2.02 3.30
C THR A 311 -19.68 -2.11 2.96
N SER A 312 -19.06 -0.96 2.69
CA SER A 312 -17.59 -0.82 2.58
C SER A 312 -16.89 -0.83 3.93
N SER A 313 -17.65 -0.59 5.00
CA SER A 313 -17.19 -0.60 6.38
C SER A 313 -16.47 -1.91 6.69
N ILE A 314 -15.29 -1.79 7.29
CA ILE A 314 -14.50 -2.94 7.76
C ILE A 314 -15.35 -3.71 8.79
N LYS A 315 -16.03 -2.97 9.68
CA LYS A 315 -17.00 -3.50 10.64
C LYS A 315 -18.28 -3.95 9.93
N GLY A 316 -18.54 -5.25 9.93
CA GLY A 316 -19.77 -5.86 9.41
C GLY A 316 -19.85 -5.98 7.88
N GLY A 317 -18.85 -5.47 7.15
CA GLY A 317 -18.71 -5.65 5.71
C GLY A 317 -17.76 -6.79 5.35
N LYS A 318 -17.30 -6.77 4.09
CA LYS A 318 -16.31 -7.70 3.54
C LYS A 318 -15.15 -6.90 2.97
N PRO A 319 -14.28 -6.27 3.80
CA PRO A 319 -13.32 -5.25 3.36
C PRO A 319 -12.48 -5.69 2.16
N VAL A 320 -11.89 -6.89 2.20
CA VAL A 320 -11.07 -7.46 1.11
C VAL A 320 -11.86 -7.63 -0.21
N ALA A 321 -13.18 -7.77 -0.18
CA ALA A 321 -14.00 -7.86 -1.39
C ALA A 321 -14.20 -6.51 -2.10
N TRP A 322 -14.00 -5.39 -1.39
CA TRP A 322 -14.04 -4.05 -1.94
C TRP A 322 -12.71 -3.61 -2.57
N HIS A 323 -11.61 -4.31 -2.26
CA HIS A 323 -10.31 -4.08 -2.87
C HIS A 323 -10.26 -4.59 -4.32
N ARG A 324 -9.55 -3.84 -5.16
CA ARG A 324 -9.27 -4.23 -6.55
C ARG A 324 -7.88 -4.81 -6.69
N THR A 325 -7.74 -5.78 -7.58
CA THR A 325 -6.49 -6.52 -7.84
C THR A 325 -5.35 -5.70 -8.46
N PHE A 326 -5.55 -4.40 -8.67
CA PHE A 326 -4.57 -3.48 -9.24
C PHE A 326 -4.59 -2.17 -8.46
N GLY A 327 -3.43 -1.76 -7.94
CA GLY A 327 -3.17 -0.39 -7.50
C GLY A 327 -2.55 0.44 -8.63
N MET A 328 -1.87 1.52 -8.27
CA MET A 328 -1.16 2.40 -9.18
C MET A 328 0.36 2.36 -8.99
N VAL A 329 1.08 2.69 -10.06
CA VAL A 329 2.47 3.15 -10.00
C VAL A 329 2.65 4.34 -10.94
N ALA A 330 3.37 5.37 -10.52
CA ALA A 330 3.76 6.49 -11.35
C ALA A 330 5.15 7.01 -10.95
N LEU A 331 5.93 7.48 -11.92
CA LEU A 331 7.26 8.06 -11.67
C LEU A 331 7.39 9.40 -12.40
N TRP A 332 8.12 10.33 -11.78
CA TRP A 332 8.44 11.66 -12.30
C TRP A 332 9.85 12.07 -11.83
N GLY A 333 10.56 12.86 -12.63
CA GLY A 333 11.89 13.40 -12.28
C GLY A 333 12.99 13.04 -13.29
N PRO A 334 14.26 13.28 -12.97
CA PRO A 334 15.37 13.12 -13.91
C PRO A 334 15.54 11.65 -14.35
N GLY A 335 15.80 11.44 -15.64
CA GLY A 335 16.00 10.12 -16.24
C GLY A 335 14.73 9.26 -16.37
N ILE A 336 13.55 9.80 -16.06
CA ILE A 336 12.24 9.15 -16.24
C ILE A 336 11.62 9.59 -17.57
N LYS A 337 11.05 8.65 -18.33
CA LYS A 337 10.33 8.95 -19.58
C LYS A 337 9.09 9.82 -19.31
N GLN A 338 8.58 10.48 -20.35
CA GLN A 338 7.41 11.34 -20.28
C GLN A 338 6.30 10.84 -21.21
N GLY A 339 5.07 10.74 -20.70
CA GLY A 339 3.89 10.34 -21.49
C GLY A 339 3.76 8.85 -21.78
N GLU A 340 4.61 7.99 -21.21
CA GLU A 340 4.65 6.54 -21.44
C GLU A 340 3.90 5.74 -20.35
N GLU A 341 3.43 4.54 -20.71
CA GLU A 341 2.70 3.66 -19.79
C GLU A 341 3.54 2.46 -19.29
N ILE A 342 3.39 2.14 -18.00
CA ILE A 342 3.98 0.96 -17.35
C ILE A 342 3.00 -0.21 -17.45
N HIS A 343 3.50 -1.35 -17.92
CA HIS A 343 2.71 -2.56 -18.17
C HIS A 343 3.34 -3.79 -17.50
N GLY A 344 2.50 -4.64 -16.90
CA GLY A 344 2.97 -5.89 -16.28
C GLY A 344 3.90 -5.68 -15.07
N ALA A 345 3.63 -4.62 -14.30
CA ALA A 345 4.26 -4.36 -13.01
C ALA A 345 3.51 -5.07 -11.86
N THR A 346 4.23 -5.43 -10.82
CA THR A 346 3.76 -6.05 -9.58
C THR A 346 4.37 -5.33 -8.37
N LEU A 347 3.78 -5.45 -7.17
CA LEU A 347 4.32 -4.80 -5.97
C LEU A 347 5.79 -5.13 -5.67
N LEU A 348 6.22 -6.33 -6.08
CA LEU A 348 7.57 -6.84 -5.88
C LEU A 348 8.61 -6.08 -6.73
N ASP A 349 8.16 -5.40 -7.80
CA ASP A 349 9.03 -4.64 -8.71
C ASP A 349 9.47 -3.29 -8.15
N ILE A 350 8.83 -2.80 -7.08
CA ILE A 350 9.13 -1.48 -6.48
C ILE A 350 10.56 -1.43 -5.94
N THR A 351 10.93 -2.27 -4.96
CA THR A 351 12.29 -2.27 -4.39
C THR A 351 13.40 -2.48 -5.43
N PRO A 352 13.32 -3.45 -6.37
CA PRO A 352 14.24 -3.55 -7.50
C PRO A 352 14.37 -2.27 -8.34
N THR A 353 13.28 -1.56 -8.57
CA THR A 353 13.28 -0.29 -9.31
C THR A 353 13.94 0.84 -8.51
N LEU A 354 13.67 0.92 -7.19
CA LEU A 354 14.31 1.87 -6.28
C LEU A 354 15.83 1.63 -6.20
N LEU A 355 16.27 0.37 -6.08
CA LEU A 355 17.69 0.02 -6.12
C LEU A 355 18.35 0.48 -7.43
N ARG A 356 17.72 0.21 -8.58
CA ARG A 356 18.26 0.64 -9.88
C ARG A 356 18.34 2.16 -10.02
N LEU A 357 17.30 2.90 -9.63
CA LEU A 357 17.31 4.38 -9.57
C LEU A 357 18.47 4.91 -8.73
N MET A 358 18.74 4.21 -7.64
CA MET A 358 19.77 4.54 -6.66
C MET A 358 21.17 4.04 -7.04
N GLY A 359 21.36 3.41 -8.21
CA GLY A 359 22.66 2.85 -8.62
C GLY A 359 23.11 1.62 -7.83
N MET A 360 22.21 1.01 -7.07
CA MET A 360 22.45 -0.22 -6.32
C MET A 360 22.14 -1.45 -7.20
N PRO A 361 22.87 -2.58 -7.03
CA PRO A 361 22.53 -3.82 -7.71
C PRO A 361 21.18 -4.38 -7.22
N VAL A 362 20.48 -5.11 -8.07
CA VAL A 362 19.26 -5.85 -7.68
C VAL A 362 19.66 -7.23 -7.17
N ALA A 363 18.99 -7.75 -6.14
CA ALA A 363 19.29 -9.07 -5.60
C ALA A 363 18.56 -10.19 -6.37
N ARG A 364 19.21 -11.33 -6.59
CA ARG A 364 18.60 -12.50 -7.25
C ARG A 364 17.53 -13.20 -6.42
N ASP A 365 17.53 -12.98 -5.11
CA ASP A 365 16.54 -13.51 -4.17
C ASP A 365 15.34 -12.57 -3.95
N MET A 366 15.24 -11.47 -4.70
CA MET A 366 14.00 -10.71 -4.90
C MET A 366 13.13 -11.40 -5.94
N ASP A 367 11.81 -11.39 -5.72
CA ASP A 367 10.83 -12.02 -6.59
C ASP A 367 10.39 -11.12 -7.75
N GLY A 368 10.59 -9.81 -7.62
CA GLY A 368 10.32 -8.81 -8.65
C GLY A 368 11.54 -8.40 -9.48
N ARG A 369 11.32 -7.47 -10.40
CA ARG A 369 12.31 -6.95 -11.36
C ARG A 369 12.26 -5.42 -11.43
N ALA A 370 13.37 -4.78 -11.81
CA ALA A 370 13.37 -3.34 -12.04
C ALA A 370 12.48 -2.97 -13.24
N LEU A 371 11.63 -1.95 -13.09
CA LEU A 371 10.72 -1.44 -14.11
C LEU A 371 11.47 -0.58 -15.15
N VAL A 372 12.44 -1.19 -15.86
CA VAL A 372 13.35 -0.50 -16.79
C VAL A 372 12.66 0.28 -17.91
N GLN A 373 11.39 -0.04 -18.21
CA GLN A 373 10.58 0.73 -19.17
C GLN A 373 10.34 2.18 -18.75
N ALA A 374 10.41 2.50 -17.45
CA ALA A 374 10.24 3.86 -16.92
C ALA A 374 11.43 4.79 -17.22
N PHE A 375 12.62 4.26 -17.51
CA PHE A 375 13.85 5.08 -17.67
C PHE A 375 14.07 5.52 -19.11
N GLU A 376 14.58 6.73 -19.30
CA GLU A 376 15.00 7.25 -20.62
C GLU A 376 16.16 6.42 -21.19
N GLU A 377 17.21 6.24 -20.39
CA GLU A 377 18.37 5.41 -20.72
C GLU A 377 18.30 4.06 -19.99
N VAL A 378 18.30 2.97 -20.76
CA VAL A 378 18.41 1.60 -20.24
C VAL A 378 19.82 1.10 -20.54
N GLY A 379 20.72 1.24 -19.56
CA GLY A 379 22.07 0.67 -19.62
C GLY A 379 22.05 -0.84 -19.89
N GLU A 380 23.10 -1.36 -20.52
CA GLU A 380 23.10 -2.70 -21.15
C GLU A 380 22.72 -3.86 -20.21
N GLN A 381 23.00 -3.75 -18.91
CA GLN A 381 22.61 -4.73 -17.90
C GLN A 381 22.25 -4.06 -16.57
N VAL A 382 21.26 -4.60 -15.86
CA VAL A 382 21.02 -4.28 -14.45
C VAL A 382 22.07 -5.03 -13.62
N PRO A 383 22.90 -4.34 -12.81
CA PRO A 383 23.87 -5.00 -11.93
C PRO A 383 23.14 -5.91 -10.93
N MET A 384 23.68 -7.11 -10.68
CA MET A 384 23.06 -8.11 -9.79
C MET A 384 23.99 -8.52 -8.66
N VAL A 385 23.41 -8.79 -7.49
CA VAL A 385 24.03 -9.53 -6.37
C VAL A 385 23.19 -10.76 -6.03
N GLU A 386 23.76 -11.77 -5.38
CA GLU A 386 23.00 -12.99 -5.04
C GLU A 386 21.90 -12.71 -4.00
N THR A 387 22.24 -12.00 -2.91
CA THR A 387 21.31 -11.60 -1.84
C THR A 387 21.91 -10.49 -0.99
N TYR A 388 21.07 -9.69 -0.33
CA TYR A 388 21.45 -8.72 0.71
C TYR A 388 21.44 -9.30 2.13
N GLU A 389 20.93 -10.52 2.34
CA GLU A 389 20.72 -11.10 3.67
C GLU A 389 21.99 -11.73 4.28
N ASN A 390 23.10 -11.79 3.55
CA ASN A 390 24.36 -12.43 3.99
C ASN A 390 25.17 -11.63 5.04
N GLY A 391 24.66 -10.48 5.50
CA GLY A 391 25.31 -9.61 6.49
C GLY A 391 24.76 -9.80 7.90
N SER A 392 25.04 -8.82 8.77
CA SER A 392 24.28 -8.68 10.02
C SER A 392 22.79 -8.52 9.70
N PRO A 393 21.87 -9.06 10.53
CA PRO A 393 20.47 -8.65 10.53
C PRO A 393 20.35 -7.13 10.64
N HIS A 394 19.24 -6.57 10.18
CA HIS A 394 18.95 -5.15 10.44
C HIS A 394 18.94 -4.92 11.96
N ALA A 395 19.58 -3.85 12.39
CA ALA A 395 19.65 -3.52 13.81
C ALA A 395 18.25 -3.14 14.32
N LEU A 396 17.92 -3.57 15.54
CA LEU A 396 16.65 -3.29 16.19
C LEU A 396 16.91 -2.68 17.57
N PRO A 397 16.14 -1.67 17.98
CA PRO A 397 16.19 -1.15 19.35
C PRO A 397 15.88 -2.21 20.43
N PRO A 398 16.25 -1.95 21.70
CA PRO A 398 15.92 -2.79 22.85
C PRO A 398 14.43 -3.18 22.95
N GLU A 399 14.14 -4.36 23.53
CA GLU A 399 12.79 -4.93 23.58
C GLU A 399 11.80 -4.15 24.45
N ASP A 400 12.27 -3.36 25.41
CA ASP A 400 11.46 -2.56 26.35
C ASP A 400 10.82 -1.31 25.73
N LEU A 401 11.01 -1.08 24.42
CA LEU A 401 10.29 -0.07 23.64
C LEU A 401 8.94 -0.57 23.08
N ASP A 402 8.49 -1.76 23.47
CA ASP A 402 7.15 -2.25 23.14
C ASP A 402 6.12 -1.70 24.15
N ASP A 403 5.24 -0.80 23.69
CA ASP A 403 4.27 -0.11 24.56
C ASP A 403 2.93 -0.86 24.58
N GLU A 404 2.69 -1.59 25.67
CA GLU A 404 1.47 -2.38 25.92
C GLU A 404 0.17 -1.54 25.94
N ALA A 405 0.23 -0.21 26.15
CA ALA A 405 -0.94 0.65 26.02
C ALA A 405 -1.23 0.96 24.54
N VAL A 406 -0.19 1.30 23.77
CA VAL A 406 -0.28 1.50 22.31
C VAL A 406 -0.73 0.21 21.63
N ASN A 407 -0.10 -0.93 21.93
CA ASN A 407 -0.46 -2.22 21.34
C ASN A 407 -1.92 -2.61 21.61
N ARG A 408 -2.42 -2.32 22.82
CA ARG A 408 -3.83 -2.57 23.18
C ARG A 408 -4.79 -1.64 22.45
N GLU A 409 -4.44 -0.37 22.27
CA GLU A 409 -5.19 0.57 21.44
C GLU A 409 -5.24 0.10 19.99
N MET A 410 -4.10 -0.30 19.43
CA MET A 410 -3.97 -0.84 18.07
C MET A 410 -4.77 -2.12 17.87
N MET A 411 -4.66 -3.08 18.77
CA MET A 411 -5.47 -4.31 18.73
C MET A 411 -6.96 -4.03 18.89
N ARG A 412 -7.35 -3.04 19.72
CA ARG A 412 -8.76 -2.61 19.80
C ARG A 412 -9.22 -1.98 18.48
N GLN A 413 -8.43 -1.10 17.86
CA GLN A 413 -8.76 -0.53 16.56
C GLN A 413 -8.88 -1.62 15.50
N LEU A 414 -7.92 -2.53 15.39
CA LEU A 414 -7.98 -3.64 14.44
C LEU A 414 -9.17 -4.58 14.69
N ARG A 415 -9.63 -4.75 15.95
CA ARG A 415 -10.88 -5.45 16.29
C ARG A 415 -12.16 -4.67 15.95
N ASP A 416 -12.20 -3.38 16.28
CA ASP A 416 -13.32 -2.49 16.00
C ASP A 416 -13.54 -2.40 14.47
N LEU A 417 -12.46 -2.50 13.70
CA LEU A 417 -12.44 -2.65 12.25
C LEU A 417 -12.73 -4.10 11.81
N GLY A 418 -12.35 -5.14 12.56
CA GLY A 418 -12.60 -6.55 12.21
C GLY A 418 -11.48 -7.24 11.42
N TYR A 419 -10.27 -6.67 11.42
CA TYR A 419 -9.05 -7.28 10.87
C TYR A 419 -8.45 -8.39 11.75
N VAL A 420 -8.81 -8.41 13.04
CA VAL A 420 -8.50 -9.50 13.98
C VAL A 420 -9.71 -9.80 14.84
N GLY A 421 -9.81 -11.06 15.28
CA GLY A 421 -10.75 -11.50 16.32
C GLY A 421 -10.24 -11.20 17.73
N ASP A 422 -10.39 -12.15 18.63
CA ASP A 422 -9.97 -12.03 20.03
C ASP A 422 -8.45 -11.87 20.21
N ASP A 423 -8.02 -11.37 21.38
CA ASP A 423 -6.60 -11.19 21.76
C ASP A 423 -5.80 -12.51 21.94
N ASP A 424 -6.36 -13.64 21.52
CA ASP A 424 -5.73 -14.96 21.65
C ASP A 424 -4.64 -15.17 20.60
N ALA A 425 -3.42 -15.47 21.06
CA ALA A 425 -2.30 -15.85 20.21
C ALA A 425 -2.63 -17.04 19.29
N SER A 426 -3.45 -18.00 19.76
CA SER A 426 -3.83 -19.18 18.96
C SER A 426 -4.68 -18.81 17.74
N ALA A 427 -5.59 -17.84 17.88
CA ALA A 427 -6.41 -17.35 16.78
C ALA A 427 -5.56 -16.65 15.72
N VAL A 428 -4.61 -15.82 16.14
CA VAL A 428 -3.66 -15.14 15.26
C VAL A 428 -2.73 -16.15 14.56
N GLU A 429 -2.26 -17.20 15.23
CA GLU A 429 -1.43 -18.24 14.61
C GLU A 429 -2.19 -18.98 13.49
N ILE A 430 -3.47 -19.30 13.71
CA ILE A 430 -4.36 -19.89 12.70
C ILE A 430 -4.52 -18.96 11.49
N ASP A 431 -4.67 -17.66 11.72
CA ASP A 431 -4.79 -16.67 10.65
C ASP A 431 -3.48 -16.51 9.86
N GLN A 432 -2.33 -16.57 10.52
CA GLN A 432 -1.01 -16.60 9.86
C GLN A 432 -0.83 -17.85 8.99
N TYR A 433 -1.29 -19.03 9.43
CA TYR A 433 -1.32 -20.23 8.59
C TYR A 433 -2.22 -20.08 7.36
N ARG A 434 -3.41 -19.48 7.50
CA ARG A 434 -4.31 -19.21 6.36
C ARG A 434 -3.67 -18.25 5.36
N ASN A 435 -3.02 -17.20 5.84
CA ASN A 435 -2.36 -16.19 5.01
C ASN A 435 -1.15 -16.78 4.27
N LEU A 436 -0.29 -17.53 4.96
CA LEU A 436 0.85 -18.22 4.35
C LEU A 436 0.41 -19.29 3.33
N GLY A 437 -0.64 -20.05 3.62
CA GLY A 437 -1.23 -20.99 2.66
C GLY A 437 -1.73 -20.29 1.38
N THR A 438 -2.30 -19.09 1.52
CA THR A 438 -2.78 -18.26 0.40
C THR A 438 -1.62 -17.71 -0.45
N VAL A 439 -0.51 -17.31 0.18
CA VAL A 439 0.74 -16.95 -0.51
C VAL A 439 1.26 -18.14 -1.32
N TYR A 440 1.28 -19.34 -0.74
CA TYR A 440 1.71 -20.55 -1.46
C TYR A 440 0.79 -20.92 -2.63
N LEU A 441 -0.54 -20.79 -2.52
CA LEU A 441 -1.46 -21.03 -3.64
C LEU A 441 -1.27 -20.03 -4.79
N SER A 442 -1.15 -18.74 -4.48
CA SER A 442 -0.99 -17.67 -5.49
C SER A 442 0.35 -17.72 -6.21
N THR A 443 1.39 -18.27 -5.56
CA THR A 443 2.73 -18.49 -6.14
C THR A 443 2.92 -19.90 -6.73
N GLY A 444 1.85 -20.68 -6.93
CA GLY A 444 1.90 -21.98 -7.61
C GLY A 444 2.60 -23.09 -6.81
N ARG A 445 2.58 -23.01 -5.48
CA ARG A 445 3.21 -23.96 -4.54
C ARG A 445 2.16 -24.76 -3.72
N PRO A 446 1.23 -25.50 -4.36
CA PRO A 446 0.06 -26.08 -3.69
C PRO A 446 0.37 -27.10 -2.59
N ARG A 447 1.51 -27.81 -2.65
CA ARG A 447 1.93 -28.74 -1.59
C ARG A 447 2.22 -28.02 -0.27
N LEU A 448 3.00 -26.94 -0.33
CA LEU A 448 3.28 -26.09 0.84
C LEU A 448 2.00 -25.42 1.36
N ALA A 449 1.08 -25.05 0.45
CA ALA A 449 -0.22 -24.53 0.84
C ALA A 449 -1.04 -25.53 1.65
N MET A 450 -1.13 -26.80 1.21
CA MET A 450 -1.83 -27.85 1.95
C MET A 450 -1.27 -28.05 3.36
N GLU A 451 0.05 -27.97 3.54
CA GLU A 451 0.68 -28.09 4.86
C GLU A 451 0.21 -27.01 5.83
N GLN A 452 -0.05 -25.78 5.35
CA GLN A 452 -0.58 -24.69 6.18
C GLN A 452 -2.08 -24.83 6.41
N PHE A 453 -2.87 -25.08 5.34
CA PHE A 453 -4.32 -25.23 5.46
C PHE A 453 -4.72 -26.46 6.27
N ARG A 454 -3.89 -27.51 6.33
CA ARG A 454 -4.12 -28.61 7.27
C ARG A 454 -4.08 -28.12 8.72
N ARG A 455 -3.10 -27.29 9.12
CA ARG A 455 -3.07 -26.71 10.48
C ARG A 455 -4.31 -25.87 10.78
N VAL A 456 -4.82 -25.13 9.79
CA VAL A 456 -6.09 -24.39 9.93
C VAL A 456 -7.27 -25.35 10.16
N LEU A 457 -7.36 -26.44 9.39
CA LEU A 457 -8.44 -27.43 9.53
C LEU A 457 -8.31 -28.33 10.77
N ASP A 458 -7.09 -28.60 11.23
CA ASP A 458 -6.82 -29.34 12.47
C ASP A 458 -7.37 -28.56 13.69
N ALA A 459 -7.31 -27.22 13.64
CA ALA A 459 -7.87 -26.34 14.66
C ALA A 459 -9.35 -25.94 14.43
N LYS A 460 -9.77 -25.81 13.17
CA LYS A 460 -11.11 -25.39 12.74
C LYS A 460 -11.61 -26.28 11.57
N PRO A 461 -12.11 -27.50 11.85
CA PRO A 461 -12.47 -28.47 10.80
C PRO A 461 -13.49 -28.00 9.75
N ASP A 462 -14.35 -27.05 10.14
CA ASP A 462 -15.42 -26.47 9.32
C ASP A 462 -15.07 -25.09 8.74
N ASP A 463 -13.80 -24.67 8.76
CA ASP A 463 -13.35 -23.40 8.13
C ASP A 463 -13.55 -23.47 6.61
N LYS A 464 -14.67 -22.90 6.14
CA LYS A 464 -15.08 -22.92 4.73
C LYS A 464 -14.01 -22.33 3.80
N GLY A 465 -13.27 -21.33 4.26
CA GLY A 465 -12.19 -20.70 3.51
C GLY A 465 -11.02 -21.65 3.31
N ALA A 466 -10.59 -22.33 4.36
CA ALA A 466 -9.57 -23.38 4.30
C ALA A 466 -10.03 -24.58 3.45
N ILE A 467 -11.29 -25.03 3.56
CA ILE A 467 -11.85 -26.11 2.72
C ILE A 467 -11.77 -25.73 1.23
N MET A 468 -12.22 -24.53 0.85
CA MET A 468 -12.12 -24.00 -0.52
C MET A 468 -10.66 -23.91 -1.00
N SER A 469 -9.74 -23.56 -0.09
CA SER A 469 -8.32 -23.39 -0.41
C SER A 469 -7.61 -24.73 -0.61
N VAL A 470 -7.96 -25.76 0.16
CA VAL A 470 -7.49 -27.14 -0.05
C VAL A 470 -8.07 -27.73 -1.34
N ALA A 471 -9.35 -27.48 -1.65
CA ALA A 471 -9.91 -27.84 -2.96
C ALA A 471 -9.13 -27.17 -4.12
N THR A 472 -8.78 -25.89 -3.97
CA THR A 472 -7.94 -25.17 -4.93
C THR A 472 -6.52 -25.77 -5.05
N ALA A 473 -5.93 -26.21 -3.93
CA ALA A 473 -4.64 -26.91 -3.95
C ALA A 473 -4.69 -28.24 -4.72
N HIS A 474 -5.72 -29.05 -4.47
CA HIS A 474 -5.96 -30.31 -5.20
C HIS A 474 -6.15 -30.06 -6.71
N MET A 475 -6.94 -29.04 -7.08
CA MET A 475 -7.11 -28.61 -8.47
C MET A 475 -5.76 -28.23 -9.14
N GLN A 476 -4.92 -27.42 -8.48
CA GLN A 476 -3.60 -27.06 -9.00
C GLN A 476 -2.66 -28.27 -9.20
N MET A 477 -2.84 -29.35 -8.42
CA MET A 477 -2.07 -30.59 -8.56
C MET A 477 -2.72 -31.63 -9.49
N GLY A 478 -3.86 -31.32 -10.12
CA GLY A 478 -4.61 -32.27 -10.97
C GLY A 478 -5.31 -33.40 -10.20
N GLN A 479 -5.46 -33.28 -8.88
CA GLN A 479 -6.11 -34.26 -8.02
C GLN A 479 -7.62 -34.01 -8.00
N LEU A 480 -8.29 -34.31 -9.12
CA LEU A 480 -9.67 -33.91 -9.38
C LEU A 480 -10.67 -34.51 -8.37
N ASP A 481 -10.52 -35.78 -8.01
CA ASP A 481 -11.44 -36.48 -7.11
C ASP A 481 -11.37 -35.91 -5.69
N ALA A 482 -10.14 -35.69 -5.17
CA ALA A 482 -9.92 -35.04 -3.88
C ALA A 482 -10.36 -33.55 -3.87
N CYS A 483 -10.31 -32.88 -5.02
CA CYS A 483 -10.91 -31.54 -5.18
C CYS A 483 -12.44 -31.61 -5.01
N GLU A 484 -13.10 -32.57 -5.67
CA GLU A 484 -14.54 -32.78 -5.60
C GLU A 484 -15.02 -33.15 -4.18
N GLU A 485 -14.31 -34.07 -3.50
CA GLU A 485 -14.56 -34.43 -2.09
C GLU A 485 -14.50 -33.20 -1.17
N MET A 486 -13.52 -32.32 -1.34
CA MET A 486 -13.42 -31.10 -0.56
C MET A 486 -14.51 -30.08 -0.90
N LEU A 487 -14.91 -29.96 -2.18
CA LEU A 487 -16.04 -29.12 -2.60
C LEU A 487 -17.40 -29.65 -2.14
N ALA A 488 -17.53 -30.95 -1.83
CA ALA A 488 -18.73 -31.56 -1.26
C ALA A 488 -18.91 -31.26 0.24
N ARG A 489 -17.84 -30.85 0.94
CA ARG A 489 -17.89 -30.43 2.35
C ARG A 489 -18.35 -28.98 2.54
N LEU A 490 -18.41 -28.18 1.48
CA LEU A 490 -18.85 -26.79 1.57
C LEU A 490 -20.38 -26.71 1.68
N PRO A 491 -20.94 -26.02 2.70
CA PRO A 491 -22.36 -25.72 2.72
C PRO A 491 -22.70 -24.67 1.65
N GLU A 492 -23.98 -24.58 1.27
CA GLU A 492 -24.46 -23.48 0.44
C GLU A 492 -24.17 -22.13 1.10
N ASP A 493 -23.47 -21.25 0.37
CA ASP A 493 -22.91 -20.02 0.88
C ASP A 493 -22.80 -18.99 -0.26
N PRO A 494 -23.41 -17.79 -0.15
CA PRO A 494 -23.44 -16.83 -1.26
C PRO A 494 -22.09 -16.37 -1.81
N ASP A 495 -20.99 -16.46 -1.02
CA ASP A 495 -19.65 -16.07 -1.48
C ASP A 495 -18.86 -17.25 -2.05
N LEU A 496 -19.10 -18.45 -1.52
CA LEU A 496 -18.31 -19.65 -1.82
C LEU A 496 -18.99 -20.61 -2.80
N SER A 497 -20.32 -20.74 -2.80
CA SER A 497 -21.06 -21.54 -3.81
C SER A 497 -20.73 -21.13 -5.26
N PRO A 498 -20.63 -19.83 -5.61
CA PRO A 498 -20.28 -19.44 -6.98
C PRO A 498 -18.85 -19.83 -7.36
N ARG A 499 -17.91 -19.76 -6.41
CA ARG A 499 -16.52 -20.20 -6.60
C ARG A 499 -16.41 -21.72 -6.68
N ALA A 500 -17.19 -22.44 -5.89
CA ALA A 500 -17.30 -23.90 -5.94
C ALA A 500 -17.87 -24.37 -7.28
N ALA A 501 -18.87 -23.67 -7.83
CA ALA A 501 -19.44 -23.95 -9.14
C ALA A 501 -18.41 -23.77 -10.26
N VAL A 502 -17.61 -22.68 -10.26
CA VAL A 502 -16.48 -22.53 -11.20
C VAL A 502 -15.47 -23.68 -11.05
N SER A 503 -15.14 -24.08 -9.83
CA SER A 503 -14.22 -25.22 -9.60
C SER A 503 -14.80 -26.55 -10.11
N ARG A 504 -16.10 -26.82 -9.94
CA ARG A 504 -16.78 -28.01 -10.50
C ARG A 504 -16.77 -28.01 -12.03
N ALA A 505 -17.01 -26.86 -12.66
CA ALA A 505 -16.91 -26.72 -14.12
C ALA A 505 -15.47 -26.97 -14.63
N LEU A 506 -14.44 -26.55 -13.87
CA LEU A 506 -13.05 -26.88 -14.17
C LEU A 506 -12.73 -28.37 -13.99
N ILE A 507 -13.35 -29.07 -13.03
CA ILE A 507 -13.24 -30.53 -12.91
C ILE A 507 -13.84 -31.20 -14.15
N ALA A 508 -15.04 -30.79 -14.58
CA ALA A 508 -15.68 -31.30 -15.80
C ALA A 508 -14.80 -31.07 -17.05
N GLU A 509 -14.27 -29.84 -17.23
CA GLU A 509 -13.32 -29.50 -18.30
C GLU A 509 -12.09 -30.42 -18.30
N ARG A 510 -11.51 -30.69 -17.11
CA ARG A 510 -10.32 -31.55 -16.94
C ARG A 510 -10.63 -33.04 -17.16
N ARG A 511 -11.84 -33.50 -16.87
CA ARG A 511 -12.34 -34.85 -17.18
C ARG A 511 -12.74 -35.03 -18.65
N GLY A 512 -12.75 -33.95 -19.45
CA GLY A 512 -13.09 -33.96 -20.87
C GLY A 512 -14.56 -33.64 -21.19
N ASP A 513 -15.39 -33.41 -20.17
CA ASP A 513 -16.77 -32.95 -20.32
C ASP A 513 -16.81 -31.43 -20.54
N LEU A 514 -16.47 -31.02 -21.76
CA LEU A 514 -16.48 -29.62 -22.17
C LEU A 514 -17.91 -29.06 -22.26
N ALA A 515 -18.90 -29.89 -22.60
CA ALA A 515 -20.29 -29.46 -22.73
C ALA A 515 -20.91 -29.16 -21.36
N GLY A 516 -20.79 -30.08 -20.39
CA GLY A 516 -21.27 -29.87 -19.03
C GLY A 516 -20.50 -28.77 -18.29
N ALA A 517 -19.19 -28.60 -18.56
CA ALA A 517 -18.43 -27.46 -18.05
C ALA A 517 -18.98 -26.11 -18.53
N ILE A 518 -19.37 -26.02 -19.80
CA ILE A 518 -19.98 -24.80 -20.37
C ILE A 518 -21.37 -24.57 -19.78
N GLU A 519 -22.23 -25.60 -19.76
CA GLU A 519 -23.59 -25.50 -19.21
C GLU A 519 -23.59 -25.01 -17.76
N GLN A 520 -22.64 -25.50 -16.94
CA GLN A 520 -22.47 -25.05 -15.55
C GLN A 520 -22.09 -23.57 -15.44
N LEU A 521 -21.20 -23.07 -16.30
CA LEU A 521 -20.83 -21.64 -16.28
C LEU A 521 -21.92 -20.74 -16.86
N GLU A 522 -22.63 -21.16 -17.92
CA GLU A 522 -23.80 -20.45 -18.45
C GLU A 522 -24.96 -20.43 -17.44
N ALA A 523 -25.15 -21.50 -16.66
CA ALA A 523 -26.10 -21.53 -15.55
C ALA A 523 -25.71 -20.56 -14.43
N LEU A 524 -24.41 -20.48 -14.10
CA LEU A 524 -23.89 -19.55 -13.11
C LEU A 524 -24.00 -18.09 -13.55
N GLU A 525 -23.68 -17.77 -14.82
CA GLU A 525 -23.83 -16.42 -15.37
C GLU A 525 -25.29 -15.94 -15.30
N ARG A 526 -26.26 -16.82 -15.63
CA ARG A 526 -27.70 -16.53 -15.55
C ARG A 526 -28.20 -16.18 -14.14
N THR A 527 -27.45 -16.49 -13.08
CA THR A 527 -27.80 -16.05 -11.71
C THR A 527 -27.56 -14.55 -11.48
N GLY A 528 -26.77 -13.89 -12.35
CA GLY A 528 -26.32 -12.51 -12.17
C GLY A 528 -25.32 -12.30 -11.02
N GLN A 529 -24.88 -13.36 -10.33
CA GLN A 529 -23.96 -13.25 -9.20
C GLN A 529 -22.54 -12.85 -9.69
N PRO A 530 -21.89 -11.86 -9.06
CA PRO A 530 -20.58 -11.38 -9.50
C PRO A 530 -19.47 -12.37 -9.12
N VAL A 531 -19.00 -13.15 -10.09
CA VAL A 531 -17.94 -14.15 -9.89
C VAL A 531 -16.64 -13.72 -10.57
N ALA A 532 -15.57 -13.56 -9.78
CA ALA A 532 -14.26 -13.17 -10.28
C ALA A 532 -13.75 -14.17 -11.35
N GLY A 533 -13.42 -13.66 -12.53
CA GLY A 533 -12.87 -14.45 -13.63
C GLY A 533 -13.89 -15.22 -14.48
N LEU A 534 -15.16 -15.36 -14.08
CA LEU A 534 -16.17 -16.20 -14.76
C LEU A 534 -16.20 -16.04 -16.29
N LEU A 535 -16.38 -14.82 -16.78
CA LEU A 535 -16.39 -14.52 -18.22
C LEU A 535 -15.09 -14.95 -18.93
N GLY A 536 -13.95 -14.87 -18.23
CA GLY A 536 -12.66 -15.34 -18.73
C GLY A 536 -12.51 -16.87 -18.71
N HIS A 537 -13.22 -17.58 -17.83
CA HIS A 537 -13.33 -19.04 -17.90
C HIS A 537 -14.25 -19.45 -19.06
N MET A 538 -15.43 -18.83 -19.17
CA MET A 538 -16.40 -19.06 -20.26
C MET A 538 -15.78 -18.84 -21.63
N GLY A 539 -15.15 -17.68 -21.87
CA GLY A 539 -14.49 -17.37 -23.14
C GLY A 539 -13.41 -18.40 -23.52
N ARG A 540 -12.67 -18.96 -22.55
CA ARG A 540 -11.71 -20.05 -22.82
C ARG A 540 -12.41 -21.37 -23.17
N LEU A 541 -13.49 -21.74 -22.47
CA LEU A 541 -14.24 -22.95 -22.81
C LEU A 541 -14.90 -22.85 -24.18
N TYR A 542 -15.47 -21.69 -24.52
CA TYR A 542 -16.05 -21.42 -25.84
C TYR A 542 -15.01 -21.53 -26.96
N VAL A 543 -13.81 -20.94 -26.81
CA VAL A 543 -12.71 -21.13 -27.77
C VAL A 543 -12.33 -22.60 -27.90
N ARG A 544 -12.28 -23.36 -26.80
CA ARG A 544 -12.00 -24.81 -26.84
C ARG A 544 -13.12 -25.63 -27.50
N ALA A 545 -14.35 -25.11 -27.54
CA ALA A 545 -15.53 -25.73 -28.12
C ALA A 545 -15.83 -25.23 -29.56
N ASP A 546 -14.94 -24.44 -30.16
CA ASP A 546 -15.12 -23.76 -31.46
C ASP A 546 -16.34 -22.80 -31.52
N ARG A 547 -16.84 -22.40 -30.35
CA ARG A 547 -17.93 -21.40 -30.18
C ARG A 547 -17.36 -19.98 -30.22
N LEU A 548 -16.72 -19.61 -31.34
CA LEU A 548 -15.95 -18.36 -31.44
C LEU A 548 -16.79 -17.09 -31.28
N GLU A 549 -18.04 -17.08 -31.77
CA GLU A 549 -18.96 -15.93 -31.63
C GLU A 549 -19.37 -15.70 -30.17
N ASP A 550 -19.62 -16.77 -29.41
CA ASP A 550 -19.91 -16.69 -27.96
C ASP A 550 -18.68 -16.25 -27.16
N ALA A 551 -17.49 -16.72 -27.56
CA ALA A 551 -16.22 -16.27 -26.98
C ALA A 551 -16.00 -14.76 -27.20
N GLU A 552 -16.24 -14.26 -28.42
CA GLU A 552 -16.18 -12.83 -28.70
C GLU A 552 -17.23 -12.06 -27.89
N GLY A 553 -18.50 -12.51 -27.88
CA GLY A 553 -19.58 -11.88 -27.12
C GLY A 553 -19.24 -11.68 -25.64
N VAL A 554 -18.81 -12.75 -24.95
CA VAL A 554 -18.48 -12.70 -23.52
C VAL A 554 -17.19 -11.92 -23.21
N LEU A 555 -16.17 -12.00 -24.08
CA LEU A 555 -14.91 -11.26 -23.86
C LEU A 555 -15.03 -9.76 -24.23
N CYS A 556 -15.82 -9.42 -25.26
CA CYS A 556 -16.03 -8.05 -25.71
C CYS A 556 -17.15 -7.30 -24.97
N ALA A 557 -18.03 -7.98 -24.23
CA ALA A 557 -18.96 -7.34 -23.28
C ALA A 557 -18.22 -6.47 -22.22
N ARG A 558 -16.95 -6.77 -21.93
CA ARG A 558 -16.07 -5.94 -21.10
C ARG A 558 -15.53 -4.68 -21.79
N TRP A 559 -15.58 -4.60 -23.12
CA TRP A 559 -14.97 -3.51 -23.91
C TRP A 559 -16.00 -2.47 -24.36
N SER A 560 -17.25 -2.87 -24.61
CA SER A 560 -18.33 -1.95 -25.01
C SER A 560 -18.66 -0.90 -23.94
N THR A 561 -18.54 -1.26 -22.66
CA THR A 561 -18.70 -0.36 -21.50
C THR A 561 -17.52 0.59 -21.25
N SER A 562 -16.38 0.40 -21.94
CA SER A 562 -15.15 1.16 -21.69
C SER A 562 -14.76 2.13 -22.82
N ARG A 563 -15.61 2.28 -23.86
CA ARG A 563 -15.27 3.01 -25.10
C ARG A 563 -15.84 4.43 -25.20
N THR A 564 -16.50 4.93 -24.16
CA THR A 564 -17.13 6.26 -24.16
C THR A 564 -16.14 7.40 -23.88
N THR A 565 -14.99 7.11 -23.28
CA THR A 565 -13.94 8.08 -22.93
C THR A 565 -12.62 7.74 -23.64
N LEU A 566 -12.51 8.15 -24.91
CA LEU A 566 -11.25 8.46 -25.63
C LEU A 566 -11.58 8.83 -27.10
N ARG A 567 -12.07 10.05 -27.32
CA ARG A 567 -11.91 10.74 -28.61
C ARG A 567 -10.71 11.69 -28.49
N PRO A 568 -9.68 11.59 -29.35
CA PRO A 568 -8.61 12.59 -29.37
C PRO A 568 -9.20 13.93 -29.83
N SER A 569 -9.09 14.95 -28.97
CA SER A 569 -9.63 16.30 -29.16
C SER A 569 -8.70 17.22 -29.97
N THR A 570 -8.24 16.76 -31.14
CA THR A 570 -7.39 17.54 -32.05
C THR A 570 -7.96 17.58 -33.48
N ALA A 571 -9.06 18.31 -33.64
CA ALA A 571 -9.60 18.67 -34.96
C ALA A 571 -10.22 20.08 -34.95
N SER A 572 -9.40 21.11 -34.70
CA SER A 572 -9.78 22.50 -34.93
C SER A 572 -9.23 23.02 -36.27
N ALA A 573 -10.18 23.39 -37.12
CA ALA A 573 -10.10 24.30 -38.26
C ALA A 573 -8.70 24.76 -38.77
N TRP A 574 -8.31 24.25 -39.94
CA TRP A 574 -7.67 25.07 -40.97
C TRP A 574 -8.36 24.83 -42.32
N SER A 575 -8.98 25.88 -42.85
CA SER A 575 -9.44 25.92 -44.23
C SER A 575 -8.59 26.92 -45.02
N THR A 576 -8.08 26.50 -46.18
CA THR A 576 -8.27 27.17 -47.49
C THR A 576 -7.31 26.65 -48.56
N SER A 577 -7.73 26.82 -49.82
CA SER A 577 -7.00 26.62 -51.09
C SER A 577 -6.80 25.17 -51.60
N ALA A 578 -6.81 25.06 -52.93
CA ALA A 578 -7.12 23.86 -53.74
C ALA A 578 -5.87 23.46 -54.59
N PRO A 579 -5.88 22.52 -55.58
CA PRO A 579 -7.02 21.88 -56.27
C PRO A 579 -6.93 20.36 -56.54
N ARG A 580 -8.01 19.84 -57.15
CA ARG A 580 -8.22 18.44 -57.57
C ARG A 580 -7.26 17.99 -58.69
N ALA A 581 -6.84 16.72 -58.64
CA ALA A 581 -6.43 15.92 -59.80
C ALA A 581 -7.19 14.57 -59.82
N ARG A 582 -7.34 13.95 -61.00
CA ARG A 582 -8.16 12.73 -61.23
C ARG A 582 -7.29 11.49 -61.44
N GLY A 583 -7.86 10.31 -61.16
CA GLY A 583 -7.37 8.98 -61.56
C GLY A 583 -6.89 8.12 -60.38
N GLY A 584 -7.11 6.80 -60.32
CA GLY A 584 -7.82 5.94 -61.28
C GLY A 584 -7.10 4.61 -61.56
N ALA A 585 -7.06 3.68 -60.60
CA ALA A 585 -6.62 2.29 -60.83
C ALA A 585 -7.16 1.33 -59.74
N ARG A 586 -7.44 0.07 -60.12
CA ARG A 586 -7.82 -1.04 -59.21
C ARG A 586 -6.57 -1.79 -58.72
N PRO A 587 -6.59 -2.43 -57.53
CA PRO A 587 -5.49 -3.27 -57.07
C PRO A 587 -5.44 -4.64 -57.79
N ARG A 588 -4.24 -5.20 -57.94
CA ARG A 588 -4.00 -6.59 -58.37
C ARG A 588 -3.75 -7.49 -57.16
N GLN A 589 -4.14 -8.77 -57.28
CA GLN A 589 -3.87 -9.82 -56.30
C GLN A 589 -2.38 -10.14 -56.16
N VAL A 590 -1.98 -10.64 -54.98
CA VAL A 590 -0.67 -11.28 -54.74
C VAL A 590 -0.90 -12.62 -54.05
N HIS A 591 -0.13 -13.64 -54.44
CA HIS A 591 -0.28 -15.04 -54.02
C HIS A 591 0.33 -15.35 -52.64
N ARG A 592 -0.15 -16.46 -52.04
CA ARG A 592 0.42 -17.12 -50.85
C ARG A 592 1.87 -17.57 -51.06
N ALA A 593 2.63 -17.63 -49.96
CA ALA A 593 3.80 -18.49 -49.78
C ALA A 593 3.78 -19.14 -48.38
N HIS A 594 4.36 -20.34 -48.25
CA HIS A 594 4.31 -21.19 -47.05
C HIS A 594 5.49 -20.96 -46.08
N ALA A 595 5.32 -21.44 -44.83
CA ALA A 595 6.32 -21.39 -43.76
C ALA A 595 7.27 -22.61 -43.73
N PRO A 596 8.46 -22.51 -43.08
CA PRO A 596 9.34 -23.64 -42.75
C PRO A 596 9.33 -24.02 -41.23
N PRO A 597 9.87 -25.21 -40.85
CA PRO A 597 9.70 -25.84 -39.52
C PRO A 597 10.95 -25.70 -38.57
N PRO A 598 10.92 -26.20 -37.31
CA PRO A 598 11.94 -25.93 -36.28
C PRO A 598 13.14 -26.90 -36.28
N ALA A 599 14.12 -26.64 -35.41
CA ALA A 599 15.41 -27.36 -35.35
C ALA A 599 15.76 -27.88 -33.93
N ASP A 600 16.40 -29.05 -33.89
CA ASP A 600 16.99 -29.68 -32.70
C ASP A 600 18.54 -29.66 -32.73
N ALA A 601 19.18 -29.85 -31.56
CA ALA A 601 20.63 -29.94 -31.33
C ALA A 601 21.11 -31.43 -31.31
N PRO A 602 22.34 -31.82 -30.85
CA PRO A 602 23.55 -31.07 -30.43
C PRO A 602 24.91 -31.65 -30.95
N GLN A 603 26.08 -31.08 -30.55
CA GLN A 603 27.23 -31.76 -29.88
C GLN A 603 28.63 -31.08 -30.00
N SER A 604 29.39 -31.15 -28.88
CA SER A 604 30.87 -31.28 -28.72
C SER A 604 31.87 -30.10 -28.88
N LEU A 605 33.02 -30.26 -28.18
CA LEU A 605 34.09 -29.31 -27.78
C LEU A 605 35.39 -29.53 -28.63
N PRO A 606 36.61 -28.92 -28.40
CA PRO A 606 37.06 -27.89 -27.42
C PRO A 606 37.96 -26.72 -27.96
N ARG A 607 38.36 -25.84 -27.01
CA ARG A 607 39.44 -24.79 -26.97
C ARG A 607 40.83 -25.20 -27.56
N PRO A 608 41.83 -24.28 -27.84
CA PRO A 608 42.24 -23.15 -26.97
C PRO A 608 42.96 -21.86 -27.50
N ALA A 609 42.87 -20.80 -26.68
CA ALA A 609 43.88 -19.79 -26.26
C ALA A 609 44.95 -19.15 -27.20
N ARG A 610 45.04 -17.80 -27.16
CA ARG A 610 46.25 -16.93 -27.05
C ARG A 610 45.80 -15.47 -26.74
N ARG A 611 46.11 -14.90 -25.57
CA ARG A 611 47.27 -14.04 -25.18
C ARG A 611 47.37 -12.66 -25.87
N ARG A 612 47.41 -11.62 -25.01
CA ARG A 612 47.72 -10.15 -25.14
C ARG A 612 49.10 -9.87 -25.84
N PRO A 613 49.57 -8.60 -26.14
CA PRO A 613 49.21 -7.30 -25.50
C PRO A 613 49.31 -5.95 -26.28
N ARG A 614 48.83 -4.87 -25.61
CA ARG A 614 49.26 -3.44 -25.53
C ARG A 614 50.03 -2.72 -26.68
N ALA A 615 49.53 -1.53 -27.03
CA ALA A 615 50.21 -0.21 -27.05
C ALA A 615 49.12 0.87 -26.79
N LEU A 616 49.23 1.97 -26.02
CA LEU A 616 50.24 3.02 -25.74
C LEU A 616 50.39 4.11 -26.82
N GLY A 617 50.18 5.37 -26.41
CA GLY A 617 50.31 6.61 -27.19
C GLY A 617 48.99 7.07 -27.84
N GLY A 618 48.61 8.35 -27.82
CA GLY A 618 49.23 9.54 -27.21
C GLY A 618 48.59 10.84 -27.73
N SER A 619 49.03 11.99 -27.16
CA SER A 619 48.82 13.38 -27.64
C SER A 619 47.38 13.92 -27.83
N THR A 620 47.04 14.90 -27.00
CA THR A 620 46.18 16.04 -27.36
C THR A 620 46.87 16.95 -28.40
N PRO A 621 46.13 17.85 -29.07
CA PRO A 621 46.49 19.26 -28.89
C PRO A 621 45.31 20.25 -28.78
N ALA A 622 45.69 21.46 -28.39
CA ALA A 622 44.91 22.56 -27.84
C ALA A 622 43.96 23.34 -28.80
N ALA A 623 42.87 23.82 -28.19
CA ALA A 623 42.38 25.21 -28.15
C ALA A 623 42.06 26.03 -29.43
N TRP A 624 40.85 26.62 -29.43
CA TRP A 624 40.59 27.97 -29.94
C TRP A 624 39.82 28.81 -28.89
N ARG A 625 40.02 30.14 -28.89
CA ARG A 625 39.48 31.13 -27.94
C ARG A 625 38.66 32.22 -28.66
N ARG A 626 37.95 33.05 -27.86
CA ARG A 626 37.26 34.35 -28.10
C ARG A 626 35.73 34.21 -28.20
N GLY A 627 34.88 35.06 -27.58
CA GLY A 627 35.11 36.13 -26.59
C GLY A 627 33.85 37.00 -26.36
N CYS A 628 33.65 37.52 -25.14
CA CYS A 628 32.72 38.64 -24.81
C CYS A 628 33.31 40.00 -25.27
N PRO A 629 32.69 41.22 -25.13
CA PRO A 629 31.51 41.68 -24.33
C PRO A 629 30.58 42.62 -25.19
N PRO A 630 29.85 43.69 -24.74
CA PRO A 630 29.55 44.28 -23.41
C PRO A 630 28.05 44.59 -23.12
N ALA A 631 27.74 45.53 -22.22
CA ALA A 631 26.49 45.61 -21.42
C ALA A 631 25.74 46.97 -21.47
N THR A 632 24.58 47.01 -20.77
CA THR A 632 23.80 48.21 -20.28
C THR A 632 23.06 49.08 -21.33
N PRO A 633 22.03 49.90 -20.96
CA PRO A 633 21.60 50.33 -19.61
C PRO A 633 20.08 50.25 -19.25
N CYS A 634 19.77 50.69 -18.03
CA CYS A 634 18.43 50.92 -17.47
C CYS A 634 18.17 52.43 -17.27
N PRO A 635 16.90 52.90 -17.26
CA PRO A 635 16.46 54.04 -16.45
C PRO A 635 15.25 53.66 -15.54
N THR A 636 15.31 53.79 -14.20
CA THR A 636 15.00 54.99 -13.38
C THR A 636 13.59 55.62 -13.61
N ARG A 637 12.79 56.06 -12.61
CA ARG A 637 13.08 56.47 -11.21
C ARG A 637 11.82 56.75 -10.35
N CYS A 638 11.99 56.78 -9.02
CA CYS A 638 11.28 57.63 -8.00
C CYS A 638 9.81 57.30 -7.60
N SER A 639 9.34 57.56 -6.36
CA SER A 639 9.92 58.35 -5.23
C SER A 639 9.35 58.08 -3.81
N ARG A 640 10.24 58.07 -2.78
CA ARG A 640 10.15 58.68 -1.41
C ARG A 640 9.10 58.12 -0.39
N ARG A 641 9.28 58.14 0.95
CA ARG A 641 10.39 58.55 1.87
C ARG A 641 10.19 57.99 3.31
N CYS A 642 11.31 57.73 4.03
CA CYS A 642 11.67 57.89 5.48
C CYS A 642 10.60 57.77 6.62
N THR A 643 10.91 57.30 7.85
CA THR A 643 12.04 57.69 8.75
C THR A 643 12.53 56.63 9.78
N ARG A 644 13.77 56.87 10.27
CA ARG A 644 14.57 56.36 11.43
C ARG A 644 13.77 55.94 12.70
N SER A 645 14.28 55.12 13.66
CA SER A 645 15.60 55.22 14.34
C SER A 645 16.03 53.99 15.20
N THR A 646 17.33 53.90 15.53
CA THR A 646 17.96 52.98 16.51
C THR A 646 18.37 53.74 17.81
N PRO A 647 18.76 53.05 18.91
CA PRO A 647 20.21 52.94 19.21
C PRO A 647 20.73 51.70 20.02
N ALA A 648 22.00 51.36 19.75
CA ALA A 648 23.10 50.93 20.65
C ALA A 648 23.05 49.72 21.63
N THR A 649 24.10 48.90 21.53
CA THR A 649 24.58 47.84 22.46
C THR A 649 25.47 48.37 23.62
N PRO A 650 25.81 47.52 24.61
CA PRO A 650 27.25 47.21 24.82
C PRO A 650 27.60 45.72 25.03
N ARG A 651 28.90 45.44 25.25
CA ARG A 651 29.59 44.13 25.12
C ARG A 651 29.88 43.41 26.46
N ARG A 652 29.81 42.05 26.43
CA ARG A 652 30.78 41.00 26.93
C ARG A 652 31.62 41.20 28.22
N PRO A 653 31.93 40.12 28.99
CA PRO A 653 32.96 39.15 28.56
C PRO A 653 32.74 37.66 28.91
N ARG A 654 33.63 36.81 28.36
CA ARG A 654 33.84 35.39 28.74
C ARG A 654 34.94 35.30 29.81
N SER A 655 34.94 34.24 30.62
CA SER A 655 36.13 33.77 31.35
C SER A 655 36.31 32.25 31.22
N THR A 656 37.58 31.85 31.03
CA THR A 656 38.16 30.53 31.34
C THR A 656 38.57 30.53 32.83
N GLY A 657 38.68 29.44 33.60
CA GLY A 657 38.52 27.99 33.37
C GLY A 657 39.60 27.23 34.17
N SER A 658 39.27 26.18 34.95
CA SER A 658 40.26 25.28 35.60
C SER A 658 39.65 24.14 36.45
N GLY A 659 40.13 22.91 36.27
CA GLY A 659 40.45 22.00 37.40
C GLY A 659 39.37 20.98 37.86
N PRO A 660 39.74 19.70 38.12
CA PRO A 660 38.79 18.63 38.47
C PRO A 660 38.91 18.09 39.91
N ILE A 661 37.85 17.46 40.44
CA ILE A 661 37.91 16.57 41.63
C ILE A 661 37.11 15.27 41.37
N ARG A 662 37.64 14.15 41.89
CA ARG A 662 37.17 12.74 41.75
C ARG A 662 36.36 12.27 42.98
N SER A 663 35.93 11.00 42.93
CA SER A 663 35.42 10.10 44.00
C SER A 663 33.92 10.25 44.32
N ALA A 664 33.09 9.22 44.12
CA ALA A 664 32.95 7.95 44.87
C ALA A 664 32.39 8.19 46.29
N THR A 665 31.37 7.48 46.80
CA THR A 665 31.20 6.00 46.82
C THR A 665 29.71 5.58 46.96
N GLN A 666 29.44 4.25 46.96
CA GLN A 666 28.12 3.60 46.90
C GLN A 666 27.26 3.61 48.20
N PRO A 667 25.93 3.31 48.10
CA PRO A 667 24.96 3.12 49.21
C PRO A 667 24.68 1.62 49.55
N PRO A 668 23.89 1.30 50.61
CA PRO A 668 22.49 0.84 50.42
C PRO A 668 21.52 1.18 51.59
N GLY A 669 20.22 0.82 51.51
CA GLY A 669 19.35 0.76 52.71
C GLY A 669 17.82 0.63 52.59
N VAL A 670 17.31 -0.57 52.24
CA VAL A 670 16.12 -1.31 52.77
C VAL A 670 14.75 -0.61 53.02
N ALA A 671 13.66 -1.28 52.61
CA ALA A 671 12.24 -0.91 52.81
C ALA A 671 11.71 -1.12 54.26
N PRO A 672 10.44 -0.75 54.56
CA PRO A 672 9.41 -1.79 54.66
C PRO A 672 7.97 -1.38 54.26
N ALA A 673 7.09 -2.39 54.08
CA ALA A 673 5.63 -2.25 54.08
C ALA A 673 5.04 -2.69 55.44
N PRO A 674 3.81 -2.26 55.81
CA PRO A 674 2.67 -3.18 55.77
C PRO A 674 1.30 -2.52 55.42
N GLY A 675 0.26 -3.33 55.12
CA GLY A 675 -1.16 -2.90 54.96
C GLY A 675 -1.97 -3.01 56.28
N PRO A 676 -3.28 -3.37 56.31
CA PRO A 676 -4.31 -3.40 55.24
C PRO A 676 -5.74 -2.87 55.65
N GLY A 677 -6.58 -2.47 54.68
CA GLY A 677 -8.06 -2.31 54.81
C GLY A 677 -8.59 -1.14 55.67
N PRO A 678 -9.93 -0.86 55.75
CA PRO A 678 -11.09 -1.57 55.15
C PRO A 678 -12.10 -0.67 54.35
N ARG A 679 -13.22 -1.26 53.90
CA ARG A 679 -14.53 -0.64 53.50
C ARG A 679 -15.63 -1.15 54.51
N PRO A 680 -16.94 -0.79 54.49
CA PRO A 680 -17.74 0.03 53.53
C PRO A 680 -18.78 1.01 54.16
N ASP A 681 -19.52 1.74 53.31
CA ASP A 681 -20.98 2.04 53.36
C ASP A 681 -21.32 2.99 52.18
N ARG A 682 -22.55 3.31 51.74
CA ARG A 682 -23.88 2.66 51.55
C ARG A 682 -24.85 3.80 51.17
N GLN A 683 -25.89 3.48 50.37
CA GLN A 683 -26.92 4.40 49.83
C GLN A 683 -26.39 5.32 48.70
N THR A 684 -27.19 5.82 47.73
CA THR A 684 -28.65 5.73 47.48
C THR A 684 -29.02 5.13 46.10
N SER A 685 -30.31 5.07 45.82
CA SER A 685 -31.03 4.93 44.51
C SER A 685 -32.44 5.54 44.74
N PRO A 686 -33.44 5.55 43.81
CA PRO A 686 -33.50 5.10 42.41
C PRO A 686 -34.13 6.17 41.45
N TRP A 687 -34.44 5.83 40.19
CA TRP A 687 -35.73 6.14 39.51
C TRP A 687 -35.86 5.35 38.17
N THR A 688 -36.76 4.36 38.18
CA THR A 688 -37.73 3.92 37.14
C THR A 688 -37.36 3.71 35.66
N ALA A 689 -37.75 2.53 35.17
CA ALA A 689 -38.14 2.26 33.77
C ALA A 689 -39.63 1.86 33.69
N PRO A 690 -40.32 2.03 32.54
CA PRO A 690 -41.66 1.48 32.31
C PRO A 690 -41.64 0.10 31.63
N ARG A 691 -42.68 -0.71 31.86
CA ARG A 691 -42.96 -2.00 31.19
C ARG A 691 -44.26 -1.92 30.39
N THR A 692 -44.31 -2.61 29.24
CA THR A 692 -45.51 -3.22 28.64
C THR A 692 -45.03 -4.45 27.82
N THR A 693 -45.18 -5.71 28.27
CA THR A 693 -46.36 -6.59 28.20
C THR A 693 -46.94 -6.81 26.79
N GLN A 694 -46.65 -7.97 26.17
CA GLN A 694 -47.61 -9.09 26.05
C GLN A 694 -46.97 -10.36 25.44
N SER A 695 -47.48 -11.52 25.87
CA SER A 695 -47.26 -12.89 25.35
C SER A 695 -48.66 -13.41 24.91
N PRO A 696 -48.94 -14.70 24.52
CA PRO A 696 -48.12 -15.92 24.61
C PRO A 696 -48.26 -16.98 23.48
N SER A 697 -47.39 -18.00 23.52
CA SER A 697 -47.55 -19.42 23.10
C SER A 697 -46.15 -19.99 22.79
N SER A 698 -45.81 -21.27 22.99
CA SER A 698 -46.51 -22.41 23.60
C SER A 698 -45.49 -23.47 24.08
N ALA A 699 -45.98 -24.49 24.78
CA ALA A 699 -45.40 -25.83 25.00
C ALA A 699 -44.12 -25.96 25.86
N ALA A 700 -44.19 -26.90 26.80
CA ALA A 700 -43.11 -27.29 27.71
C ALA A 700 -42.63 -28.71 27.40
N CYS A 701 -41.35 -29.00 27.67
CA CYS A 701 -40.88 -30.31 28.12
C CYS A 701 -39.57 -30.17 28.94
N PRO A 702 -39.31 -31.08 29.90
CA PRO A 702 -38.29 -30.86 30.94
C PRO A 702 -36.91 -31.44 30.60
N ALA A 703 -35.88 -30.89 31.25
CA ALA A 703 -34.53 -31.45 31.25
C ALA A 703 -34.40 -32.66 32.19
N ARG A 704 -33.53 -33.62 31.82
CA ARG A 704 -32.78 -34.46 32.77
C ARG A 704 -31.43 -34.90 32.15
N ALA A 705 -30.46 -35.12 33.03
CA ALA A 705 -29.01 -35.18 32.74
C ALA A 705 -28.50 -36.63 32.47
N PRO A 706 -27.20 -36.83 32.14
CA PRO A 706 -26.64 -38.10 31.61
C PRO A 706 -26.12 -39.00 32.76
N PRO A 707 -25.47 -40.19 32.55
CA PRO A 707 -24.13 -40.30 31.93
C PRO A 707 -23.86 -41.55 31.04
N SER A 708 -22.96 -41.41 30.06
CA SER A 708 -21.96 -42.39 29.60
C SER A 708 -20.90 -41.66 28.79
#